data_AF-A0A5R9KR80-F1
#
_entry.id   AF-A0A5R9KR80-F1
#
_cell.length_a   1.000
_cell.length_b   1.000
_cell.length_c   1.000
_cell.angle_alpha   90.00
_cell.angle_beta   90.00
_cell.angle_gamma   90.00
#
_symmetry.space_group_name_H-M   'P 1'
#
loop_
_entity.id
_entity.type
_entity.pdbx_description
1 polymer ?
#
loop_
_entity_poly.entity_id
_entity_poly.type
_entity_poly.pdbx_seq_one_letter_code
_entity_poly.pdbx_strand_id
1 'polypeptide(L)'
;MLAQHQHHESAFSAGTGIEPQPLLAQALRLQEALTFSGSSLSLEDAKRLRILSDKPLNEETVTGIQEILDPYCLNVVHINPEGRVKVERGPAKALLVQNGWTSFLVKVHNEAGITAKLEAASPNAARPFHSPSFEPVIKKEHELSPGQVANRFVEIQMYANRPLQPELTGLKLEYAIVQIYSKDAGKREIEIGYNAGQGSQDLGFRNSTHILFDVKPSVKVKFHIKDDDGTPAMASFLITDGQEHASGKFTGVYPLPSRRVAAFDAYPDFFFQPQIYRKDGEHVLLAPGKYTISYTRGPEYIRQTKEIVIPGHAESMDISFQLKRWIKMAELGWYSADHHVHAAGCSHYDSPTEGVDPKDIWRQALGEDLNIAANLAWGPSWYHQKSFFTGKDDPLSDQKNIMRNDVEVSGFPSSHAGHIVLLRVKEDDYPGTKLIEQWPSWTAPVLTWAKSQGAVVGYAHSGWGLEPVQSTDKLPNYMVPKMDGIGANEYIVTVTQNLVDFYSAGDTPAPWELNMYYHTLNCGFKTRLSGETDFPCITDARVGQARSYFKPAATNSALNYDDFVESLKKGRNYVSDGRSHIMDFAVNGREAGIEESELSVKEGQNVHVTAKIAAYLPAEQDKTGEKTAQTPLTKMPYWDIERARIAKTRKVRVELVVNGEPVDKAEVEANGSVTDVRFSYKIDKSSWMALRIYPSSHSNPVFVKVNNKPVQDKKSAEWCLSALNQCWKMKEPNIRAEEKKAAEAAYESARKVYRNMIDSR
;
A
#
# COMPACT_ATOMS: atom_id res chain seq x y z
N MET A 1 30.45 -15.64 -64.06
CA MET A 1 30.28 -14.18 -63.99
C MET A 1 30.54 -13.76 -62.56
N LEU A 2 31.65 -13.05 -62.34
CA LEU A 2 32.01 -12.44 -61.07
C LEU A 2 31.11 -11.21 -60.86
N ALA A 3 30.32 -11.20 -59.79
CA ALA A 3 29.65 -10.01 -59.30
C ALA A 3 30.20 -9.73 -57.89
N GLN A 4 31.07 -8.73 -57.82
CA GLN A 4 31.60 -8.18 -56.57
C GLN A 4 30.45 -7.64 -55.72
N HIS A 5 30.28 -8.16 -54.51
CA HIS A 5 29.56 -7.48 -53.45
C HIS A 5 30.50 -6.44 -52.85
N GLN A 6 30.33 -5.18 -53.25
CA GLN A 6 30.91 -4.05 -52.54
C GLN A 6 30.16 -3.88 -51.22
N HIS A 7 30.83 -4.20 -50.12
CA HIS A 7 30.50 -3.67 -48.82
C HIS A 7 30.64 -2.14 -48.88
N HIS A 8 29.53 -1.42 -48.91
CA HIS A 8 29.52 -0.01 -48.53
C HIS A 8 29.64 0.06 -47.00
N GLU A 9 30.87 0.02 -46.49
CA GLU A 9 31.18 0.72 -45.24
C GLU A 9 30.91 2.21 -45.50
N SER A 10 29.84 2.76 -44.91
CA SER A 10 29.71 4.21 -44.82
C SER A 10 30.79 4.70 -43.87
N ALA A 11 31.92 5.11 -44.44
CA ALA A 11 32.99 5.78 -43.74
C ALA A 11 32.47 7.11 -43.16
N PHE A 12 31.96 7.08 -41.93
CA PHE A 12 32.03 8.23 -41.05
C PHE A 12 33.52 8.43 -40.74
N SER A 13 34.16 9.41 -41.39
CA SER A 13 35.50 9.82 -40.97
C SER A 13 35.41 10.32 -39.53
N ALA A 14 36.30 9.83 -38.67
CA ALA A 14 36.42 10.29 -37.31
C ALA A 14 36.80 11.79 -37.31
N GLY A 15 35.82 12.68 -37.18
CA GLY A 15 36.07 14.09 -36.84
C GLY A 15 35.39 15.17 -37.70
N THR A 16 34.92 14.90 -38.92
CA THR A 16 34.48 15.99 -39.80
C THR A 16 33.15 16.61 -39.35
N GLY A 17 33.19 17.88 -38.93
CA GLY A 17 32.01 18.69 -38.62
C GLY A 17 31.40 18.49 -37.23
N ILE A 18 32.14 17.88 -36.29
CA ILE A 18 31.78 17.77 -34.87
C ILE A 18 32.50 18.87 -34.08
N GLU A 19 31.77 19.64 -33.29
CA GLU A 19 32.35 20.70 -32.46
C GLU A 19 33.10 20.11 -31.24
N PRO A 20 34.41 20.37 -31.08
CA PRO A 20 35.22 19.74 -30.02
C PRO A 20 34.82 20.21 -28.61
N GLN A 21 34.48 21.49 -28.45
CA GLN A 21 34.17 22.06 -27.14
C GLN A 21 32.88 21.48 -26.52
N PRO A 22 31.72 21.46 -27.23
CA PRO A 22 30.49 20.89 -26.66
C PRO A 22 30.61 19.40 -26.35
N LEU A 23 31.31 18.63 -27.20
CA LEU A 23 31.53 17.20 -26.99
C LEU A 23 32.38 16.93 -25.74
N LEU A 24 33.47 17.69 -25.54
CA LEU A 24 34.30 17.58 -24.35
C LEU A 24 33.51 17.91 -23.07
N ALA A 25 32.73 18.99 -23.09
CA ALA A 25 31.88 19.37 -21.97
C ALA A 25 30.82 18.29 -21.65
N GLN A 26 30.28 17.64 -22.67
CA GLN A 26 29.39 16.49 -22.47
C GLN A 26 30.14 15.30 -21.85
N ALA A 27 31.32 14.95 -22.36
CA ALA A 27 32.10 13.82 -21.86
C ALA A 27 32.48 13.96 -20.38
N LEU A 28 32.81 15.18 -19.93
CA LEU A 28 33.09 15.45 -18.51
C LEU A 28 31.84 15.28 -17.64
N ARG A 29 30.68 15.80 -18.05
CA ARG A 29 29.40 15.57 -17.34
C ARG A 29 29.00 14.10 -17.33
N LEU A 30 29.29 13.37 -18.39
CA LEU A 30 29.05 11.92 -18.50
C LEU A 30 29.90 11.15 -17.49
N GLN A 31 31.18 11.50 -17.34
CA GLN A 31 32.06 10.91 -16.34
C GLN A 31 31.54 11.16 -14.91
N GLU A 32 31.10 12.38 -14.61
CA GLU A 32 30.49 12.72 -13.32
C GLU A 32 29.22 11.89 -13.08
N ALA A 33 28.31 11.83 -14.06
CA ALA A 33 27.07 11.06 -13.99
C ALA A 33 27.31 9.56 -13.77
N LEU A 34 28.27 8.96 -14.49
CA LEU A 34 28.67 7.57 -14.28
C LEU A 34 29.05 7.34 -12.82
N THR A 35 29.91 8.21 -12.28
CA THR A 35 30.42 8.13 -10.89
C THR A 35 29.27 8.18 -9.87
N PHE A 36 28.30 9.07 -10.03
CA PHE A 36 27.12 9.15 -9.16
C PHE A 36 26.20 7.92 -9.25
N SER A 37 26.11 7.31 -10.44
CA SER A 37 25.33 6.09 -10.69
C SER A 37 26.04 4.78 -10.25
N GLY A 38 27.13 4.87 -9.49
CA GLY A 38 27.90 3.71 -9.02
C GLY A 38 28.75 3.03 -10.08
N SER A 39 28.88 3.62 -11.27
CA SER A 39 29.75 3.16 -12.36
C SER A 39 30.91 4.14 -12.55
N SER A 40 31.97 3.80 -13.28
CA SER A 40 33.00 4.79 -13.61
C SER A 40 33.80 4.36 -14.83
N LEU A 41 34.34 5.35 -15.55
CA LEU A 41 35.46 5.09 -16.45
C LEU A 41 36.63 4.54 -15.64
N SER A 42 37.51 3.76 -16.29
CA SER A 42 38.75 3.34 -15.66
C SER A 42 39.51 4.56 -15.13
N LEU A 43 40.27 4.38 -14.04
CA LEU A 43 41.10 5.46 -13.48
C LEU A 43 42.06 6.06 -14.51
N GLU A 44 42.49 5.25 -15.48
CA GLU A 44 43.34 5.69 -16.59
C GLU A 44 42.55 6.55 -17.58
N ASP A 45 41.38 6.11 -18.01
CA ASP A 45 40.53 6.83 -18.97
C ASP A 45 39.98 8.14 -18.40
N ALA A 46 39.61 8.15 -17.12
CA ALA A 46 39.24 9.38 -16.41
C ALA A 46 40.39 10.41 -16.40
N LYS A 47 41.64 9.95 -16.24
CA LYS A 47 42.83 10.82 -16.33
C LYS A 47 43.06 11.27 -17.77
N ARG A 48 42.94 10.38 -18.75
CA ARG A 48 43.08 10.72 -20.18
C ARG A 48 42.07 11.78 -20.60
N LEU A 49 40.82 11.67 -20.17
CA LEU A 49 39.77 12.65 -20.46
C LEU A 49 40.08 14.02 -19.85
N ARG A 50 40.60 14.05 -18.61
CA ARG A 50 41.05 15.28 -17.97
C ARG A 50 42.26 15.91 -18.67
N ILE A 51 43.20 15.10 -19.17
CA ILE A 51 44.34 15.61 -19.96
C ILE A 51 43.85 16.23 -21.26
N LEU A 52 42.82 15.65 -21.91
CA LEU A 52 42.23 16.24 -23.12
C LEU A 52 41.61 17.60 -22.84
N SER A 53 41.05 17.85 -21.65
CA SER A 53 40.48 19.16 -21.31
C SER A 53 41.51 20.28 -21.16
N ASP A 54 42.79 19.94 -20.98
CA ASP A 54 43.89 20.90 -20.88
C ASP A 54 44.58 21.17 -22.24
N LYS A 55 44.15 20.52 -23.32
CA LYS A 55 44.71 20.65 -24.68
C LYS A 55 43.90 21.62 -25.57
N PRO A 56 44.48 22.11 -26.69
CA PRO A 56 43.73 22.85 -27.70
C PRO A 56 42.54 22.03 -28.24
N LEU A 57 41.40 22.70 -28.40
CA LEU A 57 40.14 22.08 -28.84
C LEU A 57 40.11 21.96 -30.36
N ASN A 58 40.36 20.76 -30.88
CA ASN A 58 40.48 20.47 -32.30
C ASN A 58 39.95 19.05 -32.63
N GLU A 59 40.14 18.57 -33.86
CA GLU A 59 39.72 17.22 -34.28
C GLU A 59 40.43 16.10 -33.49
N GLU A 60 41.64 16.33 -32.96
CA GLU A 60 42.32 15.38 -32.07
C GLU A 60 41.59 15.25 -30.74
N THR A 61 40.97 16.33 -30.24
CA THR A 61 40.08 16.28 -29.05
C THR A 61 38.89 15.36 -29.30
N VAL A 62 38.23 15.50 -30.45
CA VAL A 62 37.06 14.68 -30.83
C VAL A 62 37.45 13.21 -30.98
N THR A 63 38.59 12.94 -31.62
CA THR A 63 39.12 11.59 -31.78
C THR A 63 39.50 10.98 -30.43
N GLY A 64 40.21 11.73 -29.58
CA GLY A 64 40.60 11.27 -28.26
C GLY A 64 39.41 10.96 -27.34
N ILE A 65 38.33 11.75 -27.40
CA ILE A 65 37.09 11.45 -26.65
C ILE A 65 36.48 10.13 -27.12
N GLN A 66 36.39 9.90 -28.43
CA GLN A 66 35.86 8.66 -28.99
C GLN A 66 36.71 7.45 -28.60
N GLU A 67 38.05 7.54 -28.69
CA GLU A 67 38.96 6.48 -28.24
C GLU A 67 38.80 6.12 -26.76
N ILE A 68 38.39 7.08 -25.93
CA ILE A 68 38.14 6.87 -24.50
C ILE A 68 36.75 6.28 -24.26
N LEU A 69 35.71 6.81 -24.91
CA LEU A 69 34.32 6.47 -24.59
C LEU A 69 33.75 5.31 -25.41
N ASP A 70 34.14 5.15 -26.68
CA ASP A 70 33.63 4.10 -27.57
C ASP A 70 33.78 2.69 -26.96
N PRO A 71 34.89 2.32 -26.29
CA PRO A 71 35.03 1.00 -25.63
C PRO A 71 33.95 0.70 -24.58
N TYR A 72 33.30 1.73 -24.02
CA TYR A 72 32.22 1.61 -23.05
C TYR A 72 30.83 1.62 -23.68
N CYS A 73 30.73 1.79 -25.01
CA CYS A 73 29.46 1.82 -25.72
C CYS A 73 28.88 0.42 -25.94
N LEU A 74 27.69 0.17 -25.38
CA LEU A 74 26.91 -1.03 -25.66
C LEU A 74 26.28 -0.97 -27.05
N ASN A 75 25.79 0.20 -27.43
CA ASN A 75 25.10 0.45 -28.68
C ASN A 75 25.61 1.72 -29.37
N VAL A 76 25.55 1.71 -30.70
CA VAL A 76 25.73 2.88 -31.55
C VAL A 76 24.39 3.17 -32.22
N VAL A 77 23.87 4.38 -32.02
CA VAL A 77 22.59 4.84 -32.53
C VAL A 77 22.85 5.85 -33.63
N HIS A 78 22.34 5.59 -34.83
CA HIS A 78 22.37 6.52 -35.95
C HIS A 78 20.98 7.09 -36.18
N ILE A 79 20.86 8.41 -36.10
CA ILE A 79 19.67 9.18 -36.43
C ILE A 79 19.96 9.87 -37.75
N ASN A 80 19.35 9.38 -38.82
CA ASN A 80 19.54 9.93 -40.16
C ASN A 80 18.87 11.31 -40.30
N PRO A 81 19.07 12.05 -41.41
CA PRO A 81 18.47 13.37 -41.60
C PRO A 81 16.93 13.41 -41.56
N GLU A 82 16.24 12.30 -41.86
CA GLU A 82 14.78 12.16 -41.73
C GLU A 82 14.32 11.81 -40.30
N GLY A 83 15.24 11.71 -39.34
CA GLY A 83 14.97 11.39 -37.95
C GLY A 83 14.69 9.90 -37.69
N ARG A 84 15.07 9.02 -38.60
CA ARG A 84 14.96 7.56 -38.44
C ARG A 84 16.13 6.99 -37.66
N VAL A 85 15.82 6.13 -36.71
CA VAL A 85 16.78 5.51 -35.79
C VAL A 85 17.21 4.13 -36.29
N LYS A 86 18.52 3.95 -36.44
CA LYS A 86 19.19 2.67 -36.66
C LYS A 86 20.09 2.36 -35.46
N VAL A 87 20.12 1.10 -35.03
CA VAL A 87 20.89 0.67 -33.86
C VAL A 87 21.87 -0.42 -34.24
N GLU A 88 23.13 -0.24 -33.83
CA GLU A 88 24.22 -1.19 -34.03
C GLU A 88 24.84 -1.59 -32.70
N ARG A 89 25.56 -2.72 -32.71
CA ARG A 89 26.27 -3.23 -31.55
C ARG A 89 27.58 -2.45 -31.36
N GLY A 90 27.73 -1.81 -30.21
CA GLY A 90 29.00 -1.20 -29.80
C GLY A 90 30.00 -2.22 -29.24
N PRO A 91 31.24 -1.81 -28.92
CA PRO A 91 32.32 -2.73 -28.53
C PRO A 91 32.31 -3.14 -27.04
N ALA A 92 31.49 -2.53 -26.18
CA ALA A 92 31.50 -2.83 -24.74
C ALA A 92 31.16 -4.30 -24.48
N LYS A 93 31.82 -4.94 -23.50
CA LYS A 93 31.53 -6.33 -23.12
C LYS A 93 30.09 -6.46 -22.59
N ALA A 94 29.36 -7.46 -23.08
CA ALA A 94 27.98 -7.76 -22.65
C ALA A 94 27.95 -8.50 -21.30
N LEU A 95 28.37 -7.83 -20.22
CA LEU A 95 28.41 -8.38 -18.86
C LEU A 95 27.37 -7.67 -18.00
N LEU A 96 26.51 -8.44 -17.35
CA LEU A 96 25.59 -7.94 -16.33
C LEU A 96 25.82 -8.69 -15.02
N VAL A 97 25.20 -8.21 -13.94
CA VAL A 97 25.11 -8.93 -12.68
C VAL A 97 23.63 -9.15 -12.34
N GLN A 98 23.29 -10.35 -11.92
CA GLN A 98 21.95 -10.70 -11.47
C GLN A 98 21.58 -9.78 -10.31
N ASN A 99 20.35 -9.26 -10.29
CA ASN A 99 19.81 -8.36 -9.29
C ASN A 99 20.65 -7.10 -9.01
N GLY A 100 21.45 -6.64 -9.97
CA GLY A 100 22.15 -5.36 -9.89
C GLY A 100 22.02 -4.57 -11.19
N TRP A 101 22.16 -3.25 -11.08
CA TRP A 101 22.20 -2.35 -12.21
C TRP A 101 23.60 -2.30 -12.81
N THR A 102 23.69 -2.30 -14.14
CA THR A 102 24.94 -2.09 -14.88
C THR A 102 24.75 -0.95 -15.87
N SER A 103 25.64 0.05 -15.84
CA SER A 103 25.62 1.18 -16.75
C SER A 103 26.53 0.94 -17.96
N PHE A 104 26.05 1.30 -19.15
CA PHE A 104 26.82 1.35 -20.39
C PHE A 104 26.65 2.71 -21.06
N LEU A 105 27.53 3.02 -22.01
CA LEU A 105 27.35 4.17 -22.89
C LEU A 105 26.55 3.80 -24.14
N VAL A 106 25.90 4.80 -24.71
CA VAL A 106 25.25 4.75 -26.03
C VAL A 106 25.86 5.89 -26.84
N LYS A 107 26.50 5.57 -27.96
CA LYS A 107 27.01 6.56 -28.90
C LYS A 107 25.89 6.98 -29.83
N VAL A 108 25.63 8.28 -29.97
CA VAL A 108 24.54 8.81 -30.80
C VAL A 108 25.11 9.68 -31.91
N HIS A 109 24.98 9.22 -33.16
CA HIS A 109 25.20 10.01 -34.36
C HIS A 109 23.88 10.68 -34.75
N ASN A 110 23.78 11.99 -34.58
CA ASN A 110 22.54 12.74 -34.72
C ASN A 110 22.59 13.69 -35.93
N GLU A 111 22.41 13.15 -37.14
CA GLU A 111 22.48 13.94 -38.38
C GLU A 111 21.28 14.87 -38.55
N ALA A 112 20.13 14.50 -37.99
CA ALA A 112 18.92 15.32 -37.99
C ALA A 112 18.93 16.49 -36.99
N GLY A 113 19.89 16.53 -36.05
CA GLY A 113 19.90 17.53 -34.99
C GLY A 113 18.70 17.42 -34.04
N ILE A 114 18.20 16.20 -33.79
CA ILE A 114 17.07 15.94 -32.89
C ILE A 114 17.40 16.40 -31.47
N THR A 115 16.43 17.06 -30.84
CA THR A 115 16.45 17.47 -29.42
C THR A 115 15.36 16.80 -28.59
N ALA A 116 14.78 15.72 -29.11
CA ALA A 116 13.85 14.88 -28.35
C ALA A 116 14.60 13.98 -27.37
N LYS A 117 13.88 13.44 -26.39
CA LYS A 117 14.41 12.42 -25.47
C LYS A 117 14.71 11.13 -26.23
N LEU A 118 15.91 10.58 -26.04
CA LEU A 118 16.25 9.23 -26.47
C LEU A 118 15.70 8.23 -25.46
N GLU A 119 14.98 7.23 -25.92
CA GLU A 119 14.39 6.18 -25.09
C GLU A 119 14.90 4.80 -25.53
N ALA A 120 15.29 3.99 -24.55
CA ALA A 120 15.60 2.58 -24.75
C ALA A 120 14.34 1.74 -24.55
N ALA A 121 14.16 0.72 -25.38
CA ALA A 121 13.05 -0.23 -25.32
C ALA A 121 13.56 -1.65 -25.54
N SER A 122 12.90 -2.60 -24.87
CA SER A 122 13.18 -4.03 -25.04
C SER A 122 11.91 -4.82 -24.78
N PRO A 123 11.56 -5.82 -25.61
CA PRO A 123 10.49 -6.76 -25.26
C PRO A 123 10.81 -7.54 -23.98
N ASN A 124 12.09 -7.75 -23.66
CA ASN A 124 12.53 -8.38 -22.42
C ASN A 124 12.34 -7.47 -21.19
N ALA A 125 12.13 -6.17 -21.38
CA ALA A 125 11.84 -5.21 -20.32
C ALA A 125 10.35 -5.00 -20.05
N ALA A 126 9.47 -5.59 -20.87
CA ALA A 126 8.03 -5.50 -20.69
C ALA A 126 7.62 -5.97 -19.28
N ARG A 127 6.51 -5.45 -18.74
CA ARG A 127 6.06 -5.81 -17.39
C ARG A 127 5.78 -7.32 -17.31
N PRO A 128 6.27 -8.03 -16.29
CA PRO A 128 6.09 -9.48 -16.18
C PRO A 128 4.69 -9.85 -15.62
N PHE A 129 3.79 -8.88 -15.55
CA PHE A 129 2.43 -8.99 -15.04
C PHE A 129 1.51 -8.05 -15.85
N HIS A 130 0.21 -8.31 -15.80
CA HIS A 130 -0.81 -7.40 -16.32
C HIS A 130 -1.51 -6.69 -15.16
N SER A 131 -1.65 -5.37 -15.25
CA SER A 131 -2.38 -4.57 -14.24
C SER A 131 -3.84 -5.02 -14.13
N PRO A 132 -4.51 -4.80 -12.99
CA PRO A 132 -5.82 -5.37 -12.79
C PRO A 132 -6.86 -4.64 -13.65
N SER A 133 -7.78 -5.40 -14.25
CA SER A 133 -8.88 -4.89 -15.07
C SER A 133 -10.12 -4.54 -14.24
N PHE A 134 -10.14 -4.93 -12.96
CA PHE A 134 -11.29 -4.85 -12.06
C PHE A 134 -12.50 -5.69 -12.51
N GLU A 135 -12.28 -6.62 -13.44
CA GLU A 135 -13.31 -7.53 -13.93
C GLU A 135 -13.38 -8.79 -13.05
N PRO A 136 -14.54 -9.46 -12.98
CA PRO A 136 -14.68 -10.70 -12.19
C PRO A 136 -13.85 -11.87 -12.71
N VAL A 137 -13.46 -11.81 -13.98
CA VAL A 137 -12.62 -12.78 -14.67
C VAL A 137 -11.62 -12.03 -15.53
N ILE A 138 -10.37 -12.50 -15.55
CA ILE A 138 -9.37 -11.99 -16.49
C ILE A 138 -9.82 -12.10 -17.95
N LYS A 139 -9.49 -11.08 -18.75
CA LYS A 139 -9.65 -11.11 -20.21
C LYS A 139 -8.51 -11.91 -20.86
N LYS A 140 -8.84 -12.74 -21.84
CA LYS A 140 -7.88 -13.63 -22.51
C LYS A 140 -6.67 -12.89 -23.11
N GLU A 141 -6.86 -11.67 -23.61
CA GLU A 141 -5.80 -10.81 -24.13
C GLU A 141 -4.79 -10.32 -23.06
N HIS A 142 -5.15 -10.39 -21.78
CA HIS A 142 -4.30 -10.01 -20.66
C HIS A 142 -3.52 -11.18 -20.08
N GLU A 143 -3.82 -12.42 -20.49
CA GLU A 143 -3.14 -13.63 -20.03
C GLU A 143 -1.66 -13.63 -20.46
N LEU A 144 -0.79 -13.85 -19.48
CA LEU A 144 0.63 -14.03 -19.68
C LEU A 144 1.00 -15.48 -19.40
N SER A 145 1.54 -16.15 -20.42
CA SER A 145 2.11 -17.49 -20.25
C SER A 145 3.38 -17.44 -19.36
N PRO A 146 3.72 -18.54 -18.67
CA PRO A 146 4.97 -18.64 -17.92
C PRO A 146 6.21 -18.31 -18.76
N GLY A 147 6.21 -18.67 -20.05
CA GLY A 147 7.30 -18.35 -20.98
C GLY A 147 7.42 -16.86 -21.29
N GLN A 148 6.29 -16.15 -21.44
CA GLN A 148 6.31 -14.69 -21.59
C GLN A 148 6.82 -14.01 -20.32
N VAL A 149 6.40 -14.47 -19.14
CA VAL A 149 6.87 -13.92 -17.87
C VAL A 149 8.37 -14.17 -17.67
N ALA A 150 8.85 -15.38 -17.96
CA ALA A 150 10.27 -15.73 -17.91
C ALA A 150 11.12 -14.90 -18.90
N ASN A 151 10.60 -14.54 -20.07
CA ASN A 151 11.30 -13.71 -21.05
C ASN A 151 11.32 -12.22 -20.70
N ARG A 152 10.62 -11.79 -19.63
CA ARG A 152 10.50 -10.39 -19.18
C ARG A 152 11.38 -10.09 -17.94
N PHE A 153 12.63 -10.54 -18.01
CA PHE A 153 13.56 -10.59 -16.88
C PHE A 153 14.43 -9.34 -16.70
N VAL A 154 14.36 -8.34 -17.59
CA VAL A 154 15.20 -7.13 -17.51
C VAL A 154 14.42 -5.87 -17.20
N GLU A 155 15.13 -4.84 -16.77
CA GLU A 155 14.68 -3.45 -16.77
C GLU A 155 15.76 -2.63 -17.50
N ILE A 156 15.36 -1.76 -18.43
CA ILE A 156 16.28 -0.93 -19.21
C ILE A 156 15.82 0.52 -19.18
N GLN A 157 16.72 1.42 -18.83
CA GLN A 157 16.39 2.84 -18.65
C GLN A 157 17.54 3.73 -19.12
N MET A 158 17.19 4.88 -19.70
CA MET A 158 18.18 5.92 -20.00
C MET A 158 18.41 6.76 -18.74
N TYR A 159 19.65 6.87 -18.30
CA TYR A 159 19.99 7.74 -17.17
C TYR A 159 20.13 9.18 -17.66
N ALA A 160 19.27 10.05 -17.14
CA ALA A 160 19.20 11.45 -17.54
C ALA A 160 19.03 12.41 -16.36
N ASN A 161 19.42 11.98 -15.15
CA ASN A 161 19.46 12.86 -13.99
C ASN A 161 20.66 13.82 -14.11
N ARG A 162 20.64 14.90 -13.29
CA ARG A 162 21.75 15.86 -13.21
C ARG A 162 23.08 15.12 -12.98
N PRO A 163 24.18 15.50 -13.64
CA PRO A 163 24.38 16.70 -14.48
C PRO A 163 23.95 16.55 -15.96
N LEU A 164 23.34 15.43 -16.37
CA LEU A 164 22.84 15.23 -17.73
C LEU A 164 21.46 15.90 -17.93
N GLN A 165 21.01 15.93 -19.19
CA GLN A 165 19.68 16.39 -19.57
C GLN A 165 18.86 15.23 -20.17
N PRO A 166 17.53 15.22 -20.01
CA PRO A 166 16.64 14.21 -20.63
C PRO A 166 16.66 14.23 -22.16
N GLU A 167 16.74 15.41 -22.75
CA GLU A 167 16.73 15.62 -24.19
C GLU A 167 18.11 15.45 -24.81
N LEU A 168 18.14 14.94 -26.05
CA LEU A 168 19.34 15.07 -26.89
C LEU A 168 19.66 16.54 -27.10
N THR A 169 20.94 16.84 -27.27
CA THR A 169 21.44 18.21 -27.40
C THR A 169 21.32 18.79 -28.81
N GLY A 170 21.07 17.93 -29.80
CA GLY A 170 21.14 18.27 -31.22
C GLY A 170 22.56 18.29 -31.79
N LEU A 171 23.57 17.94 -30.99
CA LEU A 171 24.95 17.78 -31.45
C LEU A 171 25.05 16.57 -32.39
N LYS A 172 25.84 16.70 -33.47
CA LYS A 172 26.05 15.62 -34.44
C LYS A 172 26.61 14.33 -33.83
N LEU A 173 27.36 14.45 -32.75
CA LEU A 173 27.84 13.34 -31.95
C LEU A 173 27.61 13.66 -30.48
N GLU A 174 26.96 12.74 -29.77
CA GLU A 174 26.75 12.85 -28.35
C GLU A 174 26.65 11.46 -27.69
N TYR A 175 26.96 11.35 -26.39
CA TYR A 175 26.90 10.10 -25.62
C TYR A 175 25.84 10.15 -24.54
N ALA A 176 25.12 9.05 -24.37
CA ALA A 176 24.14 8.87 -23.31
C ALA A 176 24.48 7.64 -22.45
N ILE A 177 23.87 7.55 -21.26
CA ILE A 177 24.02 6.39 -20.36
C ILE A 177 22.76 5.55 -20.44
N VAL A 178 22.91 4.25 -20.66
CA VAL A 178 21.85 3.25 -20.51
C VAL A 178 22.16 2.37 -19.31
N GLN A 179 21.17 2.17 -18.44
CA GLN A 179 21.26 1.27 -17.30
C GLN A 179 20.41 0.02 -17.57
N ILE A 180 20.98 -1.16 -17.29
CA ILE A 180 20.33 -2.45 -17.46
C ILE A 180 20.39 -3.22 -16.15
N TYR A 181 19.23 -3.69 -15.69
CA TYR A 181 19.08 -4.63 -14.59
C TYR A 181 18.63 -5.98 -15.14
N SER A 182 19.12 -7.08 -14.57
CA SER A 182 18.65 -8.44 -14.87
C SER A 182 18.23 -9.16 -13.61
N LYS A 183 16.99 -9.68 -13.57
CA LYS A 183 16.49 -10.55 -12.50
C LYS A 183 17.20 -11.92 -12.49
N ASP A 184 17.56 -12.39 -13.68
CA ASP A 184 18.06 -13.74 -13.89
C ASP A 184 19.56 -13.76 -14.21
N ALA A 185 20.24 -14.84 -13.82
CA ALA A 185 21.64 -15.10 -14.13
C ALA A 185 21.82 -16.00 -15.37
N GLY A 186 23.07 -16.11 -15.84
CA GLY A 186 23.50 -16.98 -16.93
C GLY A 186 23.50 -16.28 -18.29
N LYS A 187 23.64 -17.06 -19.36
CA LYS A 187 23.58 -16.53 -20.72
C LYS A 187 22.14 -16.11 -21.06
N ARG A 188 21.95 -14.87 -21.48
CA ARG A 188 20.64 -14.29 -21.81
C ARG A 188 20.77 -13.38 -23.02
N GLU A 189 19.95 -13.60 -24.04
CA GLU A 189 19.85 -12.66 -25.16
C GLU A 189 18.85 -11.56 -24.79
N ILE A 190 19.21 -10.31 -25.07
CA ILE A 190 18.34 -9.15 -24.89
C ILE A 190 18.26 -8.42 -26.23
N GLU A 191 17.04 -8.19 -26.70
CA GLU A 191 16.79 -7.26 -27.80
C GLU A 191 16.73 -5.83 -27.23
N ILE A 192 17.59 -4.95 -27.73
CA ILE A 192 17.65 -3.55 -27.31
C ILE A 192 17.41 -2.66 -28.51
N GLY A 193 16.35 -1.85 -28.43
CA GLY A 193 16.04 -0.82 -29.40
C GLY A 193 16.04 0.58 -28.80
N TYR A 194 16.17 1.57 -29.68
CA TYR A 194 16.12 2.99 -29.31
C TYR A 194 15.12 3.75 -30.18
N ASN A 195 14.53 4.80 -29.62
CA ASN A 195 13.68 5.73 -30.36
C ASN A 195 13.81 7.15 -29.80
N ALA A 196 13.51 8.16 -30.61
CA ALA A 196 13.57 9.57 -30.25
C ALA A 196 12.25 10.29 -30.56
N GLY A 197 11.12 9.67 -30.20
CA GLY A 197 9.76 10.17 -30.44
C GLY A 197 8.94 9.37 -31.46
N GLN A 198 7.63 9.67 -31.57
CA GLN A 198 6.72 8.97 -32.47
C GLN A 198 7.16 9.08 -33.93
N GLY A 199 7.15 7.95 -34.64
CA GLY A 199 7.56 7.88 -36.05
C GLY A 199 9.07 7.84 -36.28
N SER A 200 9.93 7.93 -35.26
CA SER A 200 11.39 7.81 -35.42
C SER A 200 11.87 6.37 -35.75
N GLN A 201 10.97 5.39 -35.77
CA GLN A 201 11.28 4.01 -36.09
C GLN A 201 11.60 3.85 -37.58
N ASP A 202 12.76 3.26 -37.88
CA ASP A 202 13.12 2.90 -39.26
C ASP A 202 12.17 1.81 -39.80
N LEU A 203 11.72 1.97 -41.05
CA LEU A 203 10.85 1.04 -41.74
C LEU A 203 11.66 -0.20 -42.15
N GLY A 204 11.84 -1.13 -41.21
CA GLY A 204 12.56 -2.38 -41.47
C GLY A 204 13.16 -3.09 -40.25
N PHE A 205 12.68 -2.81 -39.03
CA PHE A 205 13.19 -3.43 -37.78
C PHE A 205 14.68 -3.18 -37.51
N ARG A 206 15.25 -2.08 -38.05
CA ARG A 206 16.67 -1.72 -37.87
C ARG A 206 16.94 -0.88 -36.64
N ASN A 207 15.90 -0.54 -35.89
CA ASN A 207 15.99 0.27 -34.68
C ASN A 207 16.28 -0.57 -33.42
N SER A 208 16.59 -1.86 -33.56
CA SER A 208 17.01 -2.74 -32.46
C SER A 208 18.17 -3.66 -32.85
N THR A 209 18.86 -4.18 -31.83
CA THR A 209 19.91 -5.19 -31.98
C THR A 209 19.79 -6.24 -30.88
N HIS A 210 20.23 -7.47 -31.16
CA HIS A 210 20.19 -8.59 -30.23
C HIS A 210 21.59 -8.82 -29.65
N ILE A 211 21.69 -8.85 -28.32
CA ILE A 211 22.97 -8.99 -27.63
C ILE A 211 22.88 -10.16 -26.66
N LEU A 212 23.78 -11.14 -26.82
CA LEU A 212 23.96 -12.21 -25.84
C LEU A 212 24.81 -11.71 -24.67
N PHE A 213 24.18 -11.55 -23.52
CA PHE A 213 24.82 -11.18 -22.26
C PHE A 213 25.25 -12.41 -21.47
N ASP A 214 26.36 -12.27 -20.75
CA ASP A 214 26.78 -13.16 -19.66
C ASP A 214 26.44 -12.48 -18.33
N VAL A 215 25.34 -12.91 -17.71
CA VAL A 215 24.86 -12.35 -16.44
C VAL A 215 25.44 -13.13 -15.27
N LYS A 216 26.35 -12.49 -14.52
CA LYS A 216 27.00 -13.10 -13.36
C LYS A 216 26.00 -13.31 -12.21
N PRO A 217 26.07 -14.45 -11.50
CA PRO A 217 25.18 -14.71 -10.38
C PRO A 217 25.40 -13.71 -9.24
N SER A 218 24.32 -13.39 -8.55
CA SER A 218 24.32 -12.60 -7.32
C SER A 218 24.82 -13.43 -6.12
N VAL A 219 25.15 -12.74 -5.02
CA VAL A 219 25.46 -13.41 -3.75
C VAL A 219 24.17 -13.78 -3.04
N LYS A 220 24.07 -15.03 -2.57
CA LYS A 220 22.97 -15.49 -1.73
C LYS A 220 23.14 -15.02 -0.28
N VAL A 221 22.40 -13.99 0.10
CA VAL A 221 22.44 -13.40 1.44
C VAL A 221 21.36 -14.04 2.32
N LYS A 222 21.74 -14.98 3.17
CA LYS A 222 20.84 -15.68 4.10
C LYS A 222 20.57 -14.84 5.33
N PHE A 223 19.30 -14.73 5.71
CA PHE A 223 18.86 -13.94 6.85
C PHE A 223 18.61 -14.85 8.05
N HIS A 224 19.28 -14.56 9.17
CA HIS A 224 18.98 -15.13 10.47
C HIS A 224 18.18 -14.11 11.26
N ILE A 225 16.88 -14.34 11.42
CA ILE A 225 15.90 -13.38 11.93
C ILE A 225 15.37 -13.88 13.26
N LYS A 226 15.70 -13.16 14.33
CA LYS A 226 15.20 -13.42 15.67
C LYS A 226 14.24 -12.33 16.13
N ASP A 227 13.14 -12.76 16.71
CA ASP A 227 12.18 -11.92 17.40
C ASP A 227 12.75 -11.34 18.68
N ASP A 228 12.04 -10.41 19.34
CA ASP A 228 12.48 -9.78 20.58
C ASP A 228 12.77 -10.77 21.72
N ASP A 229 12.10 -11.93 21.73
CA ASP A 229 12.31 -13.04 22.66
C ASP A 229 13.38 -14.06 22.20
N GLY A 230 14.02 -13.84 21.05
CA GLY A 230 15.04 -14.71 20.48
C GLY A 230 14.51 -15.86 19.62
N THR A 231 13.19 -16.00 19.45
CA THR A 231 12.60 -17.03 18.59
C THR A 231 12.72 -16.68 17.09
N PRO A 232 12.75 -17.67 16.17
CA PRO A 232 12.67 -17.41 14.73
C PRO A 232 11.43 -16.61 14.33
N ALA A 233 11.57 -15.59 13.50
CA ALA A 233 10.44 -14.75 13.06
C ALA A 233 10.42 -14.49 11.55
N MET A 234 9.27 -14.02 11.08
CA MET A 234 9.14 -13.30 9.81
C MET A 234 9.25 -11.80 10.06
N ALA A 235 9.90 -11.06 9.17
CA ALA A 235 10.06 -9.61 9.28
C ALA A 235 9.97 -8.91 7.93
N SER A 236 9.66 -7.61 7.97
CA SER A 236 9.68 -6.70 6.82
C SER A 236 11.07 -6.11 6.65
N PHE A 237 11.59 -6.10 5.42
CA PHE A 237 12.88 -5.52 5.05
C PHE A 237 12.75 -4.53 3.89
N LEU A 238 13.39 -3.37 4.01
CA LEU A 238 13.65 -2.46 2.89
C LEU A 238 15.15 -2.42 2.65
N ILE A 239 15.57 -2.81 1.44
CA ILE A 239 16.98 -2.88 1.05
C ILE A 239 17.24 -1.85 -0.03
N THR A 240 18.17 -0.94 0.20
CA THR A 240 18.60 0.06 -0.80
C THR A 240 20.12 0.08 -0.96
N ASP A 241 20.61 0.48 -2.13
CA ASP A 241 22.06 0.62 -2.40
C ASP A 241 22.60 2.04 -2.19
N GLY A 242 21.71 3.02 -2.01
CA GLY A 242 22.07 4.43 -1.85
C GLY A 242 22.65 5.08 -3.11
N GLN A 243 22.52 4.45 -4.28
CA GLN A 243 22.99 4.98 -5.56
C GLN A 243 21.89 5.78 -6.27
N GLU A 244 22.28 6.74 -7.11
CA GLU A 244 21.33 7.38 -8.02
C GLU A 244 21.04 6.46 -9.20
N HIS A 245 19.75 6.16 -9.38
CA HIS A 245 19.23 5.41 -10.52
C HIS A 245 18.40 6.32 -11.40
N ALA A 246 18.16 5.90 -12.64
CA ALA A 246 17.18 6.56 -13.49
C ALA A 246 15.82 6.72 -12.77
N SER A 247 15.03 7.71 -13.22
CA SER A 247 13.79 8.07 -12.54
C SER A 247 12.73 6.96 -12.66
N GLY A 248 12.15 6.57 -11.53
CA GLY A 248 11.11 5.53 -11.46
C GLY A 248 10.62 5.31 -10.03
N LYS A 249 9.43 4.72 -9.86
CA LYS A 249 8.92 4.35 -8.53
C LYS A 249 9.80 3.21 -7.98
N PHE A 250 10.37 3.40 -6.79
CA PHE A 250 11.22 2.42 -6.08
C PHE A 250 12.51 2.01 -6.81
N THR A 251 13.14 2.92 -7.55
CA THR A 251 14.50 2.67 -8.07
C THR A 251 15.50 2.61 -6.91
N GLY A 252 16.53 1.75 -7.04
CA GLY A 252 17.48 1.46 -5.97
C GLY A 252 16.93 0.62 -4.81
N VAL A 253 15.77 -0.03 -4.98
CA VAL A 253 15.18 -0.97 -4.01
C VAL A 253 15.38 -2.41 -4.46
N TYR A 254 15.68 -3.33 -3.53
CA TYR A 254 16.05 -4.70 -3.84
C TYR A 254 15.22 -5.77 -3.09
N PRO A 255 14.84 -6.88 -3.74
CA PRO A 255 14.83 -7.10 -5.19
C PRO A 255 14.01 -6.04 -5.92
N LEU A 256 14.31 -5.76 -7.20
CA LEU A 256 13.69 -4.65 -7.92
C LEU A 256 12.17 -4.87 -8.04
N PRO A 257 11.32 -3.96 -7.51
CA PRO A 257 9.88 -4.19 -7.47
C PRO A 257 9.25 -4.46 -8.84
N SER A 258 9.66 -3.75 -9.91
CA SER A 258 9.11 -3.95 -11.27
C SER A 258 9.30 -5.36 -11.84
N ARG A 259 10.17 -6.17 -11.24
CA ARG A 259 10.48 -7.54 -11.66
C ARG A 259 9.92 -8.62 -10.71
N ARG A 260 9.23 -8.24 -9.63
CA ARG A 260 8.62 -9.17 -8.68
C ARG A 260 7.32 -9.75 -9.26
N VAL A 261 7.16 -11.06 -9.15
CA VAL A 261 5.95 -11.78 -9.54
C VAL A 261 5.71 -12.89 -8.54
N ALA A 262 4.77 -12.70 -7.63
CA ALA A 262 4.46 -13.61 -6.52
C ALA A 262 4.29 -15.07 -6.99
N ALA A 263 3.62 -15.29 -8.13
CA ALA A 263 3.40 -16.62 -8.70
C ALA A 263 4.69 -17.42 -9.01
N PHE A 264 5.82 -16.76 -9.28
CA PHE A 264 7.05 -17.42 -9.75
C PHE A 264 8.27 -17.16 -8.86
N ASP A 265 8.19 -16.19 -7.95
CA ASP A 265 9.30 -15.87 -7.06
C ASP A 265 9.41 -16.91 -5.94
N ALA A 266 10.66 -17.29 -5.62
CA ALA A 266 10.93 -18.27 -4.55
C ALA A 266 10.38 -17.82 -3.19
N TYR A 267 10.41 -16.51 -2.93
CA TYR A 267 9.77 -15.86 -1.79
C TYR A 267 8.87 -14.74 -2.35
N PRO A 268 7.55 -14.95 -2.37
CA PRO A 268 6.61 -13.99 -2.92
C PRO A 268 6.66 -12.64 -2.19
N ASP A 269 6.83 -11.59 -2.97
CA ASP A 269 6.78 -10.18 -2.56
C ASP A 269 6.03 -9.38 -3.63
N PHE A 270 5.42 -8.26 -3.27
CA PHE A 270 4.59 -7.50 -4.20
C PHE A 270 5.39 -6.42 -4.95
N PHE A 271 5.11 -6.26 -6.24
CA PHE A 271 5.79 -5.30 -7.12
C PHE A 271 5.49 -3.83 -6.80
N PHE A 272 4.39 -3.59 -6.10
CA PHE A 272 3.93 -2.25 -5.70
C PHE A 272 4.42 -1.84 -4.31
N GLN A 273 5.08 -2.73 -3.57
CA GLN A 273 5.64 -2.44 -2.26
C GLN A 273 7.16 -2.23 -2.32
N PRO A 274 7.72 -1.29 -1.55
CA PRO A 274 9.18 -1.16 -1.44
C PRO A 274 9.78 -2.28 -0.59
N GLN A 275 9.13 -2.65 0.51
CA GLN A 275 9.61 -3.72 1.38
C GLN A 275 9.41 -5.12 0.78
N ILE A 276 10.09 -6.09 1.39
CA ILE A 276 9.91 -7.52 1.21
C ILE A 276 9.72 -8.20 2.56
N TYR A 277 9.21 -9.43 2.57
CA TYR A 277 9.03 -10.22 3.79
C TYR A 277 9.90 -11.46 3.76
N ARG A 278 10.69 -11.67 4.82
CA ARG A 278 11.53 -12.87 4.95
C ARG A 278 11.32 -13.54 6.29
N LYS A 279 11.23 -14.87 6.27
CA LYS A 279 11.28 -15.75 7.44
C LYS A 279 12.73 -16.11 7.76
N ASP A 280 13.02 -16.38 9.04
CA ASP A 280 14.31 -16.93 9.49
C ASP A 280 14.79 -18.07 8.57
N GLY A 281 16.03 -17.98 8.07
CA GLY A 281 16.65 -18.92 7.15
C GLY A 281 16.41 -18.65 5.66
N GLU A 282 15.47 -17.78 5.30
CA GLU A 282 15.27 -17.35 3.91
C GLU A 282 16.38 -16.39 3.45
N HIS A 283 16.37 -16.00 2.18
CA HIS A 283 17.46 -15.22 1.61
C HIS A 283 17.00 -14.18 0.59
N VAL A 284 17.91 -13.27 0.26
CA VAL A 284 17.84 -12.40 -0.90
C VAL A 284 19.08 -12.60 -1.77
N LEU A 285 18.96 -12.33 -3.05
CA LEU A 285 20.07 -12.33 -4.00
C LEU A 285 20.47 -10.87 -4.25
N LEU A 286 21.68 -10.49 -3.84
CA LEU A 286 22.21 -9.13 -3.98
C LEU A 286 23.52 -9.14 -4.77
N ALA A 287 23.66 -8.17 -5.67
CA ALA A 287 24.90 -7.95 -6.38
C ALA A 287 25.98 -7.47 -5.40
N PRO A 288 27.27 -7.62 -5.73
CA PRO A 288 28.36 -7.05 -4.95
C PRO A 288 28.20 -5.52 -4.81
N GLY A 289 28.31 -5.00 -3.59
CA GLY A 289 28.07 -3.58 -3.35
C GLY A 289 27.74 -3.26 -1.89
N LYS A 290 27.62 -1.96 -1.59
CA LYS A 290 27.16 -1.47 -0.29
C LYS A 290 25.64 -1.36 -0.28
N TYR A 291 24.99 -1.81 0.78
CA TYR A 291 23.54 -1.69 0.97
C TYR A 291 23.20 -1.19 2.37
N THR A 292 22.06 -0.52 2.46
CA THR A 292 21.38 -0.17 3.70
C THR A 292 20.11 -1.01 3.81
N ILE A 293 19.99 -1.76 4.91
CA ILE A 293 18.82 -2.59 5.20
C ILE A 293 18.08 -1.99 6.39
N SER A 294 16.86 -1.49 6.15
CA SER A 294 15.90 -1.21 7.21
C SER A 294 15.03 -2.44 7.50
N TYR A 295 14.76 -2.75 8.75
CA TYR A 295 13.96 -3.91 9.15
C TYR A 295 13.06 -3.63 10.36
N THR A 296 11.89 -4.27 10.38
CA THR A 296 10.87 -4.19 11.45
C THR A 296 9.89 -5.37 11.32
N ARG A 297 8.88 -5.45 12.20
CA ARG A 297 7.77 -6.42 12.10
C ARG A 297 6.44 -5.79 12.55
N GLY A 298 5.85 -4.91 11.75
CA GLY A 298 4.64 -4.19 12.13
C GLY A 298 4.86 -3.03 13.11
N PRO A 299 3.78 -2.39 13.59
CA PRO A 299 3.82 -1.14 14.35
C PRO A 299 4.19 -1.31 15.83
N GLU A 300 4.13 -2.52 16.38
CA GLU A 300 4.59 -2.85 17.75
C GLU A 300 6.14 -2.94 17.88
N TYR A 301 6.84 -2.79 16.76
CA TYR A 301 8.29 -2.88 16.67
C TYR A 301 8.96 -1.57 16.31
N ILE A 302 10.18 -1.39 16.82
CA ILE A 302 11.03 -0.25 16.51
C ILE A 302 11.78 -0.58 15.21
N ARG A 303 11.59 0.26 14.19
CA ARG A 303 12.36 0.15 12.93
C ARG A 303 13.85 0.32 13.20
N GLN A 304 14.64 -0.60 12.69
CA GLN A 304 16.11 -0.60 12.78
C GLN A 304 16.74 -0.51 11.40
N THR A 305 18.01 -0.10 11.33
CA THR A 305 18.79 -0.01 10.09
C THR A 305 20.16 -0.63 10.28
N LYS A 306 20.69 -1.30 9.24
CA LYS A 306 22.02 -1.92 9.19
C LYS A 306 22.66 -1.68 7.84
N GLU A 307 23.88 -1.17 7.81
CA GLU A 307 24.69 -1.11 6.59
C GLU A 307 25.47 -2.42 6.40
N ILE A 308 25.55 -2.90 5.17
CA ILE A 308 26.26 -4.14 4.82
C ILE A 308 27.06 -3.96 3.52
N VAL A 309 28.09 -4.78 3.33
CA VAL A 309 28.85 -4.84 2.07
C VAL A 309 28.82 -6.28 1.57
N ILE A 310 28.31 -6.46 0.35
CA ILE A 310 28.25 -7.74 -0.34
C ILE A 310 29.56 -7.95 -1.11
N PRO A 311 30.32 -9.03 -0.86
CA PRO A 311 31.60 -9.26 -1.50
C PRO A 311 31.46 -9.74 -2.95
N GLY A 312 32.44 -9.42 -3.80
CA GLY A 312 32.44 -9.74 -5.24
C GLY A 312 32.62 -11.21 -5.63
N HIS A 313 33.10 -12.06 -4.72
CA HIS A 313 33.55 -13.42 -5.03
C HIS A 313 32.93 -14.50 -4.14
N ALA A 314 31.94 -14.17 -3.32
CA ALA A 314 31.27 -15.16 -2.47
C ALA A 314 30.00 -15.68 -3.14
N GLU A 315 29.74 -16.97 -3.03
CA GLU A 315 28.45 -17.54 -3.47
C GLU A 315 27.32 -17.24 -2.48
N SER A 316 27.66 -17.15 -1.19
CA SER A 316 26.69 -16.85 -0.13
C SER A 316 27.33 -16.15 1.05
N MET A 317 26.51 -15.44 1.82
CA MET A 317 26.86 -14.87 3.12
C MET A 317 25.67 -14.90 4.07
N ASP A 318 25.95 -14.90 5.37
CA ASP A 318 24.93 -14.92 6.42
C ASP A 318 24.86 -13.58 7.14
N ILE A 319 23.65 -13.12 7.45
CA ILE A 319 23.42 -11.86 8.17
C ILE A 319 22.34 -12.07 9.23
N SER A 320 22.63 -11.69 10.47
CA SER A 320 21.67 -11.73 11.56
C SER A 320 20.96 -10.39 11.78
N PHE A 321 19.67 -10.49 12.09
CA PHE A 321 18.76 -9.41 12.45
C PHE A 321 18.04 -9.78 13.76
N GLN A 322 18.17 -8.90 14.75
CA GLN A 322 17.48 -9.02 16.04
C GLN A 322 16.43 -7.92 16.09
N LEU A 323 15.15 -8.31 16.07
CA LEU A 323 14.03 -7.39 16.17
C LEU A 323 13.96 -6.78 17.58
N LYS A 324 13.47 -5.54 17.64
CA LYS A 324 13.21 -4.80 18.89
C LYS A 324 11.75 -4.40 18.95
N ARG A 325 11.06 -4.94 19.94
CA ARG A 325 9.66 -4.64 20.23
C ARG A 325 9.58 -3.55 21.31
N TRP A 326 8.61 -2.63 21.20
CA TRP A 326 8.36 -1.62 22.24
C TRP A 326 7.14 -1.96 23.11
N ILE A 327 6.21 -2.77 22.60
CA ILE A 327 5.09 -3.36 23.35
C ILE A 327 4.69 -4.70 22.72
N LYS A 328 4.22 -5.65 23.54
CA LYS A 328 3.64 -6.91 23.07
C LYS A 328 2.20 -7.00 23.53
N MET A 329 1.26 -6.55 22.71
CA MET A 329 -0.14 -6.43 23.12
C MET A 329 -0.75 -7.79 23.51
N ALA A 330 -0.35 -8.85 22.82
CA ALA A 330 -0.84 -10.20 23.08
C ALA A 330 -0.51 -10.69 24.51
N GLU A 331 0.60 -10.25 25.11
CA GLU A 331 0.94 -10.57 26.52
C GLU A 331 0.09 -9.78 27.52
N LEU A 332 -0.52 -8.69 27.08
CA LEU A 332 -1.51 -7.92 27.83
C LEU A 332 -2.95 -8.41 27.57
N GLY A 333 -3.11 -9.49 26.80
CA GLY A 333 -4.39 -10.09 26.44
C GLY A 333 -5.13 -9.40 25.29
N TRP A 334 -4.46 -8.50 24.56
CA TRP A 334 -5.03 -7.79 23.42
C TRP A 334 -4.37 -8.26 22.11
N TYR A 335 -5.17 -8.71 21.15
CA TYR A 335 -4.69 -9.31 19.92
C TYR A 335 -5.01 -8.42 18.72
N SER A 336 -4.07 -8.28 17.79
CA SER A 336 -4.19 -7.43 16.60
C SER A 336 -4.98 -8.14 15.49
N ALA A 337 -5.86 -7.42 14.81
CA ALA A 337 -6.67 -7.95 13.72
C ALA A 337 -6.84 -6.91 12.61
N ASP A 338 -6.69 -7.37 11.37
CA ASP A 338 -7.15 -6.64 10.18
C ASP A 338 -8.17 -7.50 9.45
N HIS A 339 -9.41 -7.02 9.37
CA HIS A 339 -10.51 -7.82 8.81
C HIS A 339 -10.86 -7.45 7.37
N HIS A 340 -10.04 -6.62 6.71
CA HIS A 340 -10.29 -6.19 5.34
C HIS A 340 -8.97 -6.17 4.55
N VAL A 341 -8.63 -7.33 3.97
CA VAL A 341 -7.45 -7.53 3.13
C VAL A 341 -7.89 -8.19 1.83
N HIS A 342 -7.30 -7.83 0.70
CA HIS A 342 -7.57 -8.43 -0.60
C HIS A 342 -6.31 -9.05 -1.20
N ALA A 343 -6.54 -10.12 -1.96
CA ALA A 343 -5.52 -10.83 -2.73
C ALA A 343 -5.61 -10.56 -4.25
N ALA A 344 -6.61 -9.80 -4.72
CA ALA A 344 -6.77 -9.44 -6.13
C ALA A 344 -7.31 -8.02 -6.30
N GLY A 345 -7.26 -7.51 -7.53
CA GLY A 345 -7.67 -6.14 -7.86
C GLY A 345 -6.73 -5.06 -7.31
N CYS A 346 -7.08 -3.79 -7.54
CA CYS A 346 -6.36 -2.62 -7.03
C CYS A 346 -4.88 -2.57 -7.46
N SER A 347 -3.96 -2.90 -6.56
CA SER A 347 -2.53 -2.92 -6.86
C SER A 347 -2.02 -4.30 -7.27
N HIS A 348 -2.78 -5.37 -7.05
CA HIS A 348 -2.43 -6.72 -7.52
C HIS A 348 -2.49 -6.80 -9.04
N TYR A 349 -2.06 -7.93 -9.61
CA TYR A 349 -2.14 -8.17 -11.05
C TYR A 349 -3.32 -9.08 -11.40
N ASP A 350 -3.85 -8.96 -12.62
CA ASP A 350 -4.78 -9.96 -13.17
C ASP A 350 -4.04 -11.20 -13.66
N SER A 351 -2.83 -11.01 -14.19
CA SER A 351 -2.02 -12.08 -14.76
C SER A 351 -0.62 -12.01 -14.18
N PRO A 352 -0.02 -13.15 -13.78
CA PRO A 352 -0.30 -14.53 -14.22
C PRO A 352 -1.33 -15.38 -13.44
N THR A 353 -1.89 -14.91 -12.32
CA THR A 353 -2.68 -15.77 -11.41
C THR A 353 -3.97 -15.14 -10.85
N GLU A 354 -4.58 -14.14 -11.51
CA GLU A 354 -5.82 -13.49 -11.07
C GLU A 354 -5.77 -13.04 -9.60
N GLY A 355 -4.75 -12.23 -9.28
CA GLY A 355 -4.33 -11.93 -7.92
C GLY A 355 -3.20 -12.85 -7.43
N VAL A 356 -3.11 -13.00 -6.12
CA VAL A 356 -2.09 -13.82 -5.43
C VAL A 356 -2.73 -14.93 -4.60
N ASP A 357 -1.95 -15.93 -4.22
CA ASP A 357 -2.43 -17.05 -3.40
C ASP A 357 -2.54 -16.64 -1.91
N PRO A 358 -3.36 -17.31 -1.08
CA PRO A 358 -3.45 -17.05 0.36
C PRO A 358 -2.10 -17.08 1.08
N LYS A 359 -1.17 -17.95 0.66
CA LYS A 359 0.19 -18.03 1.24
C LYS A 359 0.98 -16.72 1.08
N ASP A 360 0.67 -15.91 0.07
CA ASP A 360 1.37 -14.66 -0.21
C ASP A 360 0.88 -13.54 0.72
N ILE A 361 -0.44 -13.51 0.99
CA ILE A 361 -1.05 -12.65 2.00
C ILE A 361 -0.65 -13.06 3.42
N TRP A 362 -0.54 -14.37 3.69
CA TRP A 362 -0.07 -14.89 4.97
C TRP A 362 1.31 -14.34 5.37
N ARG A 363 2.22 -14.21 4.40
CA ARG A 363 3.55 -13.60 4.63
C ARG A 363 3.45 -12.14 5.06
N GLN A 364 2.54 -11.37 4.45
CA GLN A 364 2.28 -9.98 4.85
C GLN A 364 1.78 -9.94 6.30
N ALA A 365 0.79 -10.77 6.65
CA ALA A 365 0.21 -10.81 7.99
C ALA A 365 1.25 -11.13 9.08
N LEU A 366 2.08 -12.15 8.87
CA LEU A 366 3.16 -12.50 9.81
C LEU A 366 4.24 -11.42 9.91
N GLY A 367 4.58 -10.82 8.77
CA GLY A 367 5.57 -9.74 8.66
C GLY A 367 5.14 -8.41 9.28
N GLU A 368 3.84 -8.18 9.42
CA GLU A 368 3.23 -7.00 10.07
C GLU A 368 2.68 -7.29 11.48
N ASP A 369 3.01 -8.45 12.03
CA ASP A 369 2.62 -8.93 13.37
C ASP A 369 1.11 -8.86 13.62
N LEU A 370 0.33 -9.38 12.67
CA LEU A 370 -1.13 -9.53 12.82
C LEU A 370 -1.46 -10.88 13.46
N ASN A 371 -2.26 -10.87 14.54
CA ASN A 371 -2.82 -12.10 15.10
C ASN A 371 -3.97 -12.65 14.24
N ILE A 372 -4.78 -11.78 13.64
CA ILE A 372 -5.86 -12.17 12.72
C ILE A 372 -5.73 -11.37 11.41
N ALA A 373 -5.88 -12.04 10.27
CA ALA A 373 -6.09 -11.43 8.97
C ALA A 373 -7.30 -12.05 8.27
N ALA A 374 -8.31 -11.25 7.91
CA ALA A 374 -9.40 -11.71 7.05
C ALA A 374 -9.12 -11.28 5.60
N ASN A 375 -8.88 -12.27 4.74
CA ASN A 375 -8.70 -12.06 3.30
C ASN A 375 -10.06 -12.14 2.61
N LEU A 376 -10.57 -11.01 2.16
CA LEU A 376 -11.91 -10.87 1.61
C LEU A 376 -11.88 -11.06 0.09
N ALA A 377 -12.60 -12.07 -0.40
CA ALA A 377 -12.94 -12.15 -1.81
C ALA A 377 -13.94 -11.03 -2.14
N TRP A 378 -13.78 -10.43 -3.32
CA TRP A 378 -14.57 -9.29 -3.79
C TRP A 378 -14.64 -9.28 -5.32
N GLY A 379 -15.30 -8.30 -5.93
CA GLY A 379 -15.66 -8.28 -7.36
C GLY A 379 -14.54 -8.66 -8.33
N PRO A 380 -13.37 -7.98 -8.31
CA PRO A 380 -12.22 -8.31 -9.17
C PRO A 380 -11.68 -9.73 -8.92
N SER A 381 -11.52 -10.50 -9.99
CA SER A 381 -11.07 -11.89 -9.95
C SER A 381 -11.90 -12.79 -8.99
N TRP A 382 -13.17 -12.42 -8.74
CA TRP A 382 -14.07 -13.10 -7.80
C TRP A 382 -14.03 -14.62 -7.94
N TYR A 383 -14.20 -15.13 -9.16
CA TYR A 383 -14.34 -16.57 -9.40
C TYR A 383 -13.04 -17.36 -9.16
N HIS A 384 -11.88 -16.72 -9.30
CA HIS A 384 -10.61 -17.32 -8.92
C HIS A 384 -10.42 -17.26 -7.40
N GLN A 385 -10.53 -16.06 -6.81
CA GLN A 385 -10.24 -15.85 -5.39
C GLN A 385 -11.20 -16.60 -4.46
N LYS A 386 -12.47 -16.73 -4.85
CA LYS A 386 -13.45 -17.48 -4.06
C LYS A 386 -13.13 -18.98 -3.98
N SER A 387 -12.29 -19.53 -4.86
CA SER A 387 -11.86 -20.93 -4.76
C SER A 387 -11.07 -21.23 -3.48
N PHE A 388 -10.57 -20.18 -2.80
CA PHE A 388 -9.91 -20.27 -1.50
C PHE A 388 -10.88 -20.18 -0.30
N PHE A 389 -12.16 -19.89 -0.54
CA PHE A 389 -13.17 -19.85 0.51
C PHE A 389 -13.54 -21.26 0.98
N THR A 390 -13.53 -21.48 2.30
CA THR A 390 -13.87 -22.78 2.90
C THR A 390 -14.88 -22.69 4.05
N GLY A 391 -15.29 -21.48 4.43
CA GLY A 391 -16.07 -21.25 5.64
C GLY A 391 -15.34 -21.63 6.94
N LYS A 392 -14.02 -21.81 6.90
CA LYS A 392 -13.13 -22.17 8.02
C LYS A 392 -11.83 -21.39 7.97
N ASP A 393 -11.09 -21.39 9.06
CA ASP A 393 -9.73 -20.85 9.13
C ASP A 393 -8.83 -21.53 8.09
N ASP A 394 -7.97 -20.73 7.46
CA ASP A 394 -7.05 -21.20 6.43
C ASP A 394 -6.04 -22.20 7.02
N PRO A 395 -5.67 -23.29 6.31
CA PRO A 395 -4.72 -24.29 6.79
C PRO A 395 -3.33 -23.76 7.18
N LEU A 396 -2.95 -22.54 6.74
CA LEU A 396 -1.71 -21.88 7.16
C LEU A 396 -1.74 -21.35 8.59
N SER A 397 -2.92 -21.21 9.18
CA SER A 397 -3.14 -20.70 10.53
C SER A 397 -2.44 -21.57 11.59
N ASP A 398 -2.01 -20.94 12.68
CA ASP A 398 -1.42 -21.58 13.85
C ASP A 398 -2.06 -21.08 15.15
N GLN A 399 -1.46 -21.40 16.30
CA GLN A 399 -2.03 -21.04 17.61
C GLN A 399 -1.98 -19.53 17.94
N LYS A 400 -1.18 -18.75 17.20
CA LYS A 400 -0.90 -17.33 17.47
C LYS A 400 -1.38 -16.41 16.35
N ASN A 401 -1.47 -16.94 15.13
CA ASN A 401 -1.81 -16.21 13.93
C ASN A 401 -2.89 -17.00 13.18
N ILE A 402 -3.96 -16.32 12.77
CA ILE A 402 -5.07 -16.93 12.02
C ILE A 402 -5.33 -16.11 10.78
N MET A 403 -5.51 -16.79 9.66
CA MET A 403 -6.04 -16.21 8.45
C MET A 403 -7.33 -16.92 8.07
N ARG A 404 -8.30 -16.18 7.56
CA ARG A 404 -9.54 -16.76 7.03
C ARG A 404 -9.95 -16.01 5.77
N ASN A 405 -10.49 -16.75 4.81
CA ASN A 405 -11.13 -16.14 3.65
C ASN A 405 -12.62 -15.88 3.95
N ASP A 406 -13.06 -14.64 3.77
CA ASP A 406 -14.45 -14.17 3.95
C ASP A 406 -14.80 -13.26 2.75
N VAL A 407 -15.86 -12.43 2.83
CA VAL A 407 -16.36 -11.66 1.67
C VAL A 407 -16.45 -10.17 1.95
N GLU A 408 -16.03 -9.36 0.97
CA GLU A 408 -16.44 -7.97 0.82
C GLU A 408 -17.39 -7.85 -0.38
N VAL A 409 -18.55 -7.23 -0.18
CA VAL A 409 -19.51 -6.99 -1.26
C VAL A 409 -19.20 -5.62 -1.88
N SER A 410 -18.20 -5.64 -2.75
CA SER A 410 -17.66 -4.52 -3.53
C SER A 410 -17.45 -4.95 -4.99
N GLY A 411 -17.81 -4.10 -5.96
CA GLY A 411 -17.94 -4.50 -7.37
C GLY A 411 -19.22 -5.30 -7.69
N PHE A 412 -20.12 -5.44 -6.72
CA PHE A 412 -21.45 -6.04 -6.86
C PHE A 412 -22.49 -4.97 -7.21
N PRO A 413 -23.71 -5.35 -7.66
CA PRO A 413 -24.78 -4.40 -7.94
C PRO A 413 -25.10 -3.43 -6.80
N SER A 414 -24.97 -3.84 -5.53
CA SER A 414 -25.18 -2.98 -4.35
C SER A 414 -24.02 -2.02 -4.03
N SER A 415 -22.88 -2.12 -4.71
CA SER A 415 -21.65 -1.35 -4.41
C SER A 415 -21.89 0.16 -4.33
N HIS A 416 -22.77 0.69 -5.18
CA HIS A 416 -23.10 2.12 -5.16
C HIS A 416 -23.75 2.58 -3.84
N ALA A 417 -24.42 1.68 -3.12
CA ALA A 417 -25.18 1.96 -1.91
C ALA A 417 -24.33 1.82 -0.63
N GLY A 418 -23.23 1.08 -0.72
CA GLY A 418 -22.21 0.96 0.29
C GLY A 418 -21.52 -0.40 0.23
N HIS A 419 -20.21 -0.41 0.44
CA HIS A 419 -19.45 -1.64 0.56
C HIS A 419 -19.64 -2.22 1.96
N ILE A 420 -19.83 -3.54 2.02
CA ILE A 420 -20.11 -4.25 3.26
C ILE A 420 -19.19 -5.46 3.40
N VAL A 421 -18.75 -5.69 4.63
CA VAL A 421 -17.89 -6.82 5.01
C VAL A 421 -18.76 -7.88 5.68
N LEU A 422 -18.59 -9.13 5.25
CA LEU A 422 -19.33 -10.29 5.75
C LEU A 422 -18.36 -11.28 6.41
N LEU A 423 -18.21 -11.18 7.74
CA LEU A 423 -17.30 -12.04 8.48
C LEU A 423 -18.01 -13.30 8.99
N ARG A 424 -17.31 -14.45 8.96
CA ARG A 424 -17.83 -15.73 9.44
C ARG A 424 -19.09 -16.18 8.69
N VAL A 425 -19.15 -15.89 7.39
CA VAL A 425 -20.14 -16.52 6.50
C VAL A 425 -19.81 -18.01 6.33
N LYS A 426 -20.83 -18.82 6.06
CA LYS A 426 -20.69 -20.26 5.79
C LYS A 426 -20.79 -20.58 4.31
N GLU A 427 -21.53 -19.75 3.59
CA GLU A 427 -21.75 -19.76 2.15
C GLU A 427 -21.47 -18.36 1.62
N ASP A 428 -20.69 -18.27 0.54
CA ASP A 428 -20.24 -17.03 -0.09
C ASP A 428 -21.05 -16.64 -1.34
N ASP A 429 -21.95 -17.52 -1.82
CA ASP A 429 -22.90 -17.20 -2.90
C ASP A 429 -24.29 -16.79 -2.40
N TYR A 430 -24.76 -15.63 -2.87
CA TYR A 430 -26.11 -15.18 -2.56
C TYR A 430 -27.16 -16.15 -3.16
N PRO A 431 -28.20 -16.55 -2.40
CA PRO A 431 -29.11 -17.61 -2.81
C PRO A 431 -29.83 -17.32 -4.14
N GLY A 432 -29.90 -18.32 -5.00
CA GLY A 432 -30.60 -18.23 -6.29
C GLY A 432 -29.85 -17.46 -7.37
N THR A 433 -28.60 -17.07 -7.13
CA THR A 433 -27.71 -16.44 -8.12
C THR A 433 -26.71 -17.45 -8.69
N LYS A 434 -26.21 -17.15 -9.88
CA LYS A 434 -25.09 -17.87 -10.54
C LYS A 434 -23.89 -16.97 -10.78
N LEU A 435 -24.14 -15.67 -10.90
CA LEU A 435 -23.14 -14.65 -11.18
C LEU A 435 -23.31 -13.48 -10.20
N ILE A 436 -22.22 -12.78 -9.89
CA ILE A 436 -22.24 -11.65 -8.95
C ILE A 436 -23.18 -10.52 -9.41
N GLU A 437 -23.37 -10.36 -10.72
CA GLU A 437 -24.28 -9.38 -11.31
C GLU A 437 -25.75 -9.69 -11.03
N GLN A 438 -26.08 -10.84 -10.46
CA GLN A 438 -27.45 -11.19 -10.08
C GLN A 438 -27.75 -10.92 -8.60
N TRP A 439 -26.74 -10.54 -7.82
CA TRP A 439 -26.91 -10.17 -6.41
C TRP A 439 -27.81 -8.94 -6.26
N PRO A 440 -28.40 -8.71 -5.07
CA PRO A 440 -29.21 -7.52 -4.80
C PRO A 440 -28.48 -6.22 -5.13
N SER A 441 -29.22 -5.22 -5.60
CA SER A 441 -28.72 -3.88 -5.96
C SER A 441 -28.72 -2.86 -4.81
N TRP A 442 -28.88 -3.32 -3.57
CA TRP A 442 -28.83 -2.50 -2.36
C TRP A 442 -28.47 -3.39 -1.16
N THR A 443 -28.02 -2.80 -0.07
CA THR A 443 -27.25 -3.53 0.97
C THR A 443 -28.11 -4.35 1.93
N ALA A 444 -29.34 -3.91 2.23
CA ALA A 444 -30.16 -4.54 3.28
C ALA A 444 -30.48 -6.03 3.05
N PRO A 445 -30.84 -6.49 1.82
CA PRO A 445 -31.05 -7.92 1.56
C PRO A 445 -29.78 -8.76 1.77
N VAL A 446 -28.61 -8.24 1.38
CA VAL A 446 -27.32 -8.93 1.51
C VAL A 446 -26.92 -9.05 2.98
N LEU A 447 -27.04 -7.97 3.76
CA LEU A 447 -26.82 -7.97 5.21
C LEU A 447 -27.76 -8.97 5.92
N THR A 448 -29.04 -8.98 5.53
CA THR A 448 -30.05 -9.89 6.09
C THR A 448 -29.67 -11.35 5.83
N TRP A 449 -29.28 -11.67 4.59
CA TRP A 449 -28.83 -13.00 4.21
C TRP A 449 -27.60 -13.43 5.01
N ALA A 450 -26.56 -12.60 5.06
CA ALA A 450 -25.35 -12.93 5.80
C ALA A 450 -25.64 -13.17 7.30
N LYS A 451 -26.43 -12.30 7.95
CA LYS A 451 -26.84 -12.48 9.35
C LYS A 451 -27.63 -13.77 9.58
N SER A 452 -28.42 -14.23 8.61
CA SER A 452 -29.15 -15.50 8.72
C SER A 452 -28.23 -16.73 8.85
N GLN A 453 -26.96 -16.59 8.47
CA GLN A 453 -25.92 -17.63 8.61
C GLN A 453 -25.20 -17.59 9.97
N GLY A 454 -25.39 -16.53 10.75
CA GLY A 454 -24.62 -16.23 11.96
C GLY A 454 -23.39 -15.34 11.73
N ALA A 455 -23.27 -14.75 10.54
CA ALA A 455 -22.20 -13.81 10.21
C ALA A 455 -22.29 -12.53 11.06
N VAL A 456 -21.16 -11.86 11.19
CA VAL A 456 -21.05 -10.52 11.78
C VAL A 456 -20.72 -9.57 10.64
N VAL A 457 -21.54 -8.53 10.49
CA VAL A 457 -21.55 -7.71 9.27
C VAL A 457 -21.41 -6.23 9.57
N GLY A 458 -20.78 -5.50 8.65
CA GLY A 458 -20.54 -4.07 8.80
C GLY A 458 -20.27 -3.37 7.47
N TYR A 459 -20.15 -2.04 7.51
CA TYR A 459 -19.74 -1.24 6.34
C TYR A 459 -18.24 -0.99 6.36
N ALA A 460 -17.63 -1.07 5.17
CA ALA A 460 -16.20 -0.83 4.93
C ALA A 460 -15.89 0.64 4.62
N HIS A 461 -14.61 1.01 4.81
CA HIS A 461 -13.96 2.27 4.43
C HIS A 461 -14.93 3.45 4.53
N SER A 462 -15.49 3.58 5.73
CA SER A 462 -16.84 4.13 5.91
C SER A 462 -16.97 5.57 5.45
N GLY A 463 -15.88 6.35 5.51
CA GLY A 463 -15.86 7.77 5.15
C GLY A 463 -16.11 8.06 3.67
N TRP A 464 -16.04 7.09 2.76
CA TRP A 464 -16.26 7.32 1.33
C TRP A 464 -17.70 7.71 0.97
N GLY A 465 -17.85 8.93 0.48
CA GLY A 465 -19.16 9.54 0.22
C GLY A 465 -19.73 10.31 1.40
N LEU A 466 -19.09 10.28 2.57
CA LEU A 466 -19.56 10.96 3.77
C LEU A 466 -18.95 12.35 4.00
N GLU A 467 -18.15 12.84 3.04
CA GLU A 467 -17.67 14.21 3.08
C GLU A 467 -18.86 15.18 3.23
N PRO A 468 -18.82 16.15 4.16
CA PRO A 468 -19.92 17.08 4.35
C PRO A 468 -20.07 18.00 3.13
N VAL A 469 -21.32 18.36 2.79
CA VAL A 469 -21.60 19.28 1.66
C VAL A 469 -20.94 20.65 1.84
N GLN A 470 -20.69 21.06 3.08
CA GLN A 470 -19.82 22.19 3.41
C GLN A 470 -18.65 21.64 4.22
N SER A 471 -17.43 21.88 3.73
CA SER A 471 -16.22 21.32 4.32
C SER A 471 -16.07 21.74 5.79
N THR A 472 -15.83 20.75 6.65
CA THR A 472 -15.51 20.92 8.06
C THR A 472 -14.80 19.66 8.58
N ASP A 473 -13.92 19.85 9.55
CA ASP A 473 -13.19 18.81 10.29
C ASP A 473 -13.66 18.70 11.75
N LYS A 474 -14.71 19.44 12.13
CA LYS A 474 -15.28 19.41 13.47
C LYS A 474 -16.08 18.13 13.70
N LEU A 475 -16.04 17.64 14.94
CA LEU A 475 -16.79 16.48 15.39
C LEU A 475 -17.49 16.79 16.73
N PRO A 476 -18.79 16.47 16.87
CA PRO A 476 -19.73 16.24 15.79
C PRO A 476 -19.98 17.53 14.98
N ASN A 477 -20.39 17.40 13.71
CA ASN A 477 -20.87 18.50 12.89
C ASN A 477 -22.21 18.15 12.26
N TYR A 478 -23.07 19.16 12.08
CA TYR A 478 -24.44 18.97 11.60
C TYR A 478 -24.59 19.25 10.11
N MET A 479 -23.49 19.18 9.35
CA MET A 479 -23.55 19.32 7.89
C MET A 479 -24.00 18.00 7.28
N VAL A 480 -24.97 18.05 6.37
CA VAL A 480 -25.44 16.86 5.67
C VAL A 480 -24.28 16.28 4.85
N PRO A 481 -24.00 14.97 4.92
CA PRO A 481 -22.97 14.32 4.11
C PRO A 481 -23.43 14.24 2.65
N LYS A 482 -22.49 14.22 1.69
CA LYS A 482 -22.83 14.16 0.26
C LYS A 482 -23.57 12.87 -0.13
N MET A 483 -23.26 11.74 0.53
CA MET A 483 -23.76 10.40 0.25
C MET A 483 -23.48 9.93 -1.19
N ASP A 484 -22.39 10.39 -1.80
CA ASP A 484 -22.08 10.26 -3.23
C ASP A 484 -20.96 9.25 -3.55
N GLY A 485 -20.51 8.49 -2.55
CA GLY A 485 -19.43 7.50 -2.68
C GLY A 485 -19.87 6.05 -2.44
N ILE A 486 -18.93 5.22 -1.99
CA ILE A 486 -19.07 3.77 -1.82
C ILE A 486 -18.95 3.27 -0.38
N GLY A 487 -18.67 4.15 0.59
CA GLY A 487 -18.53 3.80 2.00
C GLY A 487 -19.88 3.55 2.68
N ALA A 488 -20.03 3.96 3.93
CA ALA A 488 -21.17 3.59 4.77
C ALA A 488 -22.50 4.32 4.45
N ASN A 489 -22.84 4.58 3.19
CA ASN A 489 -23.98 5.45 2.86
C ASN A 489 -25.34 4.88 3.31
N GLU A 490 -25.65 3.62 3.00
CA GLU A 490 -26.90 2.96 3.45
C GLU A 490 -26.89 2.57 4.95
N TYR A 491 -25.78 2.74 5.66
CA TYR A 491 -25.71 2.50 7.12
C TYR A 491 -26.82 3.25 7.87
N ILE A 492 -27.11 4.49 7.48
CA ILE A 492 -28.14 5.31 8.10
C ILE A 492 -29.55 4.71 7.99
N VAL A 493 -29.75 3.78 7.06
CA VAL A 493 -31.00 3.01 6.91
C VAL A 493 -30.90 1.71 7.70
N THR A 494 -29.87 0.92 7.46
CA THR A 494 -29.74 -0.46 7.95
C THR A 494 -29.46 -0.53 9.45
N VAL A 495 -28.88 0.51 10.05
CA VAL A 495 -28.74 0.64 11.51
C VAL A 495 -30.10 0.67 12.22
N THR A 496 -31.11 1.28 11.61
CA THR A 496 -32.47 1.36 12.18
C THR A 496 -33.19 0.00 12.18
N GLN A 497 -32.67 -0.94 11.41
CA GLN A 497 -33.22 -2.28 11.19
C GLN A 497 -32.42 -3.36 11.93
N ASN A 498 -31.42 -2.97 12.74
CA ASN A 498 -30.54 -3.87 13.48
C ASN A 498 -29.75 -4.84 12.56
N LEU A 499 -29.46 -4.40 11.32
CA LEU A 499 -28.76 -5.21 10.32
C LEU A 499 -27.23 -5.03 10.35
N VAL A 500 -26.70 -4.18 11.22
CA VAL A 500 -25.28 -3.82 11.24
C VAL A 500 -24.71 -4.09 12.63
N ASP A 501 -23.64 -4.89 12.71
CA ASP A 501 -22.96 -5.22 13.97
C ASP A 501 -21.76 -4.29 14.21
N PHE A 502 -21.02 -3.95 13.15
CA PHE A 502 -19.88 -3.03 13.23
C PHE A 502 -19.83 -1.97 12.11
N TYR A 503 -19.03 -0.94 12.34
CA TYR A 503 -18.74 0.17 11.44
C TYR A 503 -17.22 0.33 11.37
N SER A 504 -16.65 0.14 10.18
CA SER A 504 -15.20 0.18 10.00
C SER A 504 -14.65 1.60 10.01
N ALA A 505 -13.43 1.75 10.53
CA ALA A 505 -12.69 2.99 10.56
C ALA A 505 -11.18 2.72 10.49
N GLY A 506 -10.39 3.78 10.27
CA GLY A 506 -8.93 3.72 10.32
C GLY A 506 -8.25 3.87 8.96
N ASP A 507 -8.98 3.65 7.88
CA ASP A 507 -8.49 3.65 6.51
C ASP A 507 -9.01 4.82 5.67
N THR A 508 -10.04 5.56 6.12
CA THR A 508 -10.52 6.78 5.46
C THR A 508 -10.47 8.00 6.41
N PRO A 509 -10.76 9.24 5.95
CA PRO A 509 -10.67 10.42 6.81
C PRO A 509 -11.48 10.31 8.10
N ALA A 510 -10.80 10.37 9.25
CA ALA A 510 -11.42 10.24 10.57
C ALA A 510 -12.63 11.17 10.81
N PRO A 511 -12.65 12.46 10.37
CA PRO A 511 -13.85 13.29 10.51
C PRO A 511 -15.07 12.77 9.74
N TRP A 512 -14.87 12.09 8.61
CA TRP A 512 -15.97 11.58 7.78
C TRP A 512 -16.52 10.27 8.35
N GLU A 513 -15.62 9.40 8.80
CA GLU A 513 -15.98 8.14 9.47
C GLU A 513 -16.75 8.39 10.77
N LEU A 514 -16.17 9.20 11.67
CA LEU A 514 -16.66 9.34 13.03
C LEU A 514 -17.93 10.17 13.14
N ASN A 515 -18.19 11.12 12.21
CA ASN A 515 -19.35 12.00 12.34
C ASN A 515 -20.67 11.25 12.26
N MET A 516 -20.85 10.41 11.24
CA MET A 516 -22.06 9.59 11.11
C MET A 516 -22.16 8.57 12.23
N TYR A 517 -21.04 7.94 12.60
CA TYR A 517 -20.99 7.03 13.73
C TYR A 517 -21.51 7.70 15.02
N TYR A 518 -20.97 8.87 15.38
CA TYR A 518 -21.38 9.63 16.57
C TYR A 518 -22.86 10.04 16.54
N HIS A 519 -23.38 10.50 15.40
CA HIS A 519 -24.79 10.84 15.28
C HIS A 519 -25.70 9.63 15.48
N THR A 520 -25.33 8.45 14.95
CA THR A 520 -26.12 7.23 15.19
C THR A 520 -26.07 6.77 16.65
N LEU A 521 -24.93 6.87 17.32
CA LEU A 521 -24.84 6.60 18.76
C LEU A 521 -25.66 7.60 19.58
N ASN A 522 -25.68 8.88 19.18
CA ASN A 522 -26.51 9.92 19.78
C ASN A 522 -28.03 9.68 19.57
N CYS A 523 -28.41 8.88 18.58
CA CYS A 523 -29.78 8.38 18.40
C CYS A 523 -30.09 7.10 19.19
N GLY A 524 -29.12 6.58 19.97
CA GLY A 524 -29.30 5.39 20.81
C GLY A 524 -29.00 4.07 20.11
N PHE A 525 -28.52 4.09 18.86
CA PHE A 525 -27.98 2.90 18.22
C PHE A 525 -26.65 2.50 18.86
N LYS A 526 -26.28 1.22 18.77
CA LYS A 526 -25.16 0.64 19.52
C LYS A 526 -24.16 -0.11 18.65
N THR A 527 -24.09 0.24 17.36
CA THR A 527 -23.10 -0.31 16.43
C THR A 527 -21.69 -0.18 16.99
N ARG A 528 -20.86 -1.21 16.79
CA ARG A 528 -19.48 -1.24 17.28
C ARG A 528 -18.53 -0.65 16.25
N LEU A 529 -17.42 -0.08 16.69
CA LEU A 529 -16.35 0.37 15.81
C LEU A 529 -15.33 -0.75 15.62
N SER A 530 -14.81 -0.93 14.40
CA SER A 530 -13.74 -1.87 14.06
C SER A 530 -12.68 -1.20 13.19
N GLY A 531 -11.45 -1.73 13.22
CA GLY A 531 -10.31 -1.22 12.48
C GLY A 531 -10.01 -2.10 11.29
N GLU A 532 -9.81 -1.49 10.12
CA GLU A 532 -9.52 -2.18 8.88
C GLU A 532 -8.54 -1.39 8.00
N THR A 533 -7.85 -2.04 7.07
CA THR A 533 -6.93 -1.36 6.15
C THR A 533 -7.43 -1.29 4.70
N ASP A 534 -8.29 -2.22 4.29
CA ASP A 534 -8.67 -2.44 2.89
C ASP A 534 -7.42 -2.47 1.97
N PHE A 535 -6.48 -3.34 2.36
CA PHE A 535 -5.23 -3.53 1.64
C PHE A 535 -5.48 -4.36 0.36
N PRO A 536 -4.97 -3.98 -0.83
CA PRO A 536 -4.16 -2.82 -1.14
C PRO A 536 -4.96 -1.67 -1.81
N CYS A 537 -6.28 -1.63 -1.63
CA CYS A 537 -7.18 -0.74 -2.37
C CYS A 537 -7.18 0.69 -1.84
N ILE A 538 -7.25 0.86 -0.52
CA ILE A 538 -7.11 2.17 0.11
C ILE A 538 -5.64 2.53 0.27
N THR A 539 -4.84 1.56 0.72
CA THR A 539 -3.40 1.74 0.87
C THR A 539 -2.66 0.49 0.42
N ASP A 540 -1.75 0.66 -0.54
CA ASP A 540 -0.89 -0.40 -1.07
C ASP A 540 0.36 -0.63 -0.20
N ALA A 541 0.49 0.10 0.90
CA ALA A 541 1.71 0.14 1.69
C ALA A 541 1.92 -1.14 2.51
N ARG A 542 0.98 -1.50 3.40
CA ARG A 542 1.08 -2.66 4.34
C ARG A 542 -0.33 -3.11 4.76
N VAL A 543 -0.48 -4.41 5.06
CA VAL A 543 -1.65 -4.91 5.81
C VAL A 543 -1.61 -4.42 7.26
N GLY A 544 -2.77 -4.24 7.88
CA GLY A 544 -2.89 -3.86 9.28
C GLY A 544 -2.31 -2.48 9.61
N GLN A 545 -2.34 -1.52 8.69
CA GLN A 545 -1.98 -0.13 9.01
C GLN A 545 -3.01 0.49 9.95
N ALA A 546 -4.28 0.19 9.73
CA ALA A 546 -5.32 0.30 10.72
C ALA A 546 -5.76 -1.11 11.12
N ARG A 547 -6.01 -1.30 12.42
CA ARG A 547 -6.27 -2.61 13.01
C ARG A 547 -7.18 -2.48 14.21
N SER A 548 -7.99 -3.51 14.43
CA SER A 548 -8.66 -3.74 15.70
C SER A 548 -7.71 -4.43 16.67
N TYR A 549 -7.66 -3.97 17.92
CA TYR A 549 -7.12 -4.74 19.03
C TYR A 549 -8.28 -5.27 19.86
N PHE A 550 -8.44 -6.59 19.92
CA PHE A 550 -9.54 -7.24 20.62
C PHE A 550 -9.07 -8.04 21.82
N LYS A 551 -9.96 -8.20 22.80
CA LYS A 551 -9.69 -8.99 24.01
C LYS A 551 -10.71 -10.14 24.11
N PRO A 552 -10.30 -11.39 23.81
CA PRO A 552 -11.21 -12.53 23.82
C PRO A 552 -11.77 -12.78 25.24
N ALA A 553 -12.95 -13.40 25.31
CA ALA A 553 -13.62 -13.71 26.57
C ALA A 553 -12.80 -14.70 27.42
N ALA A 554 -12.19 -15.69 26.77
CA ALA A 554 -11.24 -16.61 27.38
C ALA A 554 -9.81 -16.20 26.98
N THR A 555 -8.93 -15.98 27.97
CA THR A 555 -7.54 -15.55 27.75
C THR A 555 -6.53 -16.70 27.73
N ASN A 556 -6.98 -17.93 28.03
CA ASN A 556 -6.11 -19.11 28.18
C ASN A 556 -6.35 -20.19 27.11
N SER A 557 -7.17 -19.91 26.09
CA SER A 557 -7.36 -20.78 24.93
C SER A 557 -6.44 -20.35 23.78
N ALA A 558 -6.18 -21.28 22.86
CA ALA A 558 -5.58 -20.91 21.57
C ALA A 558 -6.44 -19.83 20.91
N LEU A 559 -5.79 -18.95 20.13
CA LEU A 559 -6.50 -17.95 19.37
C LEU A 559 -7.53 -18.64 18.45
N ASN A 560 -8.67 -18.00 18.25
CA ASN A 560 -9.75 -18.51 17.41
C ASN A 560 -10.41 -17.35 16.66
N TYR A 561 -10.69 -17.54 15.37
CA TYR A 561 -11.37 -16.53 14.55
C TYR A 561 -12.78 -16.19 15.09
N ASP A 562 -13.50 -17.17 15.63
CA ASP A 562 -14.84 -16.91 16.17
C ASP A 562 -14.80 -15.99 17.39
N ASP A 563 -13.78 -16.11 18.24
CA ASP A 563 -13.62 -15.23 19.41
C ASP A 563 -13.33 -13.79 18.98
N PHE A 564 -12.54 -13.62 17.91
CA PHE A 564 -12.31 -12.32 17.28
C PHE A 564 -13.63 -11.71 16.80
N VAL A 565 -14.38 -12.45 15.99
CA VAL A 565 -15.66 -12.00 15.42
C VAL A 565 -16.69 -11.67 16.50
N GLU A 566 -16.77 -12.48 17.56
CA GLU A 566 -17.62 -12.18 18.72
C GLU A 566 -17.15 -10.94 19.48
N SER A 567 -15.85 -10.72 19.58
CA SER A 567 -15.28 -9.52 20.24
C SER A 567 -15.59 -8.25 19.45
N LEU A 568 -15.59 -8.31 18.11
CA LEU A 568 -16.07 -7.22 17.27
C LEU A 568 -17.54 -6.92 17.54
N LYS A 569 -18.41 -7.93 17.45
CA LYS A 569 -19.85 -7.79 17.66
C LYS A 569 -20.21 -7.21 19.03
N LYS A 570 -19.50 -7.61 20.08
CA LYS A 570 -19.70 -7.10 21.44
C LYS A 570 -19.08 -5.71 21.65
N GLY A 571 -18.14 -5.29 20.81
CA GLY A 571 -17.38 -4.06 20.98
C GLY A 571 -16.27 -4.20 22.02
N ARG A 572 -15.79 -5.42 22.27
CA ARG A 572 -14.63 -5.68 23.14
C ARG A 572 -13.32 -5.55 22.36
N ASN A 573 -13.21 -4.43 21.66
CA ASN A 573 -12.07 -4.06 20.84
C ASN A 573 -11.95 -2.53 20.74
N TYR A 574 -10.82 -2.05 20.25
CA TYR A 574 -10.63 -0.65 19.86
C TYR A 574 -9.86 -0.57 18.53
N VAL A 575 -10.05 0.54 17.82
CA VAL A 575 -9.37 0.83 16.55
C VAL A 575 -8.04 1.54 16.84
N SER A 576 -6.98 1.19 16.11
CA SER A 576 -5.67 1.79 16.26
C SER A 576 -4.83 1.69 14.97
N ASP A 577 -3.93 2.65 14.77
CA ASP A 577 -2.82 2.58 13.81
C ASP A 577 -1.67 1.62 14.24
N GLY A 578 -1.86 0.96 15.38
CA GLY A 578 -0.92 0.06 16.04
C GLY A 578 0.21 0.75 16.80
N ARG A 579 0.28 2.08 16.83
CA ARG A 579 1.27 2.85 17.60
C ARG A 579 0.68 3.51 18.85
N SER A 580 -0.65 3.47 19.03
CA SER A 580 -1.32 3.87 20.27
C SER A 580 -2.40 2.88 20.70
N HIS A 581 -2.54 2.67 22.01
CA HIS A 581 -3.39 1.62 22.58
C HIS A 581 -4.25 2.18 23.70
N ILE A 582 -5.53 1.78 23.69
CA ILE A 582 -6.52 2.13 24.71
C ILE A 582 -7.04 0.83 25.34
N MET A 583 -6.34 0.36 26.37
CA MET A 583 -6.63 -0.90 27.04
C MET A 583 -7.57 -0.69 28.23
N ASP A 584 -8.41 -1.69 28.48
CA ASP A 584 -9.26 -1.82 29.67
C ASP A 584 -10.10 -0.55 29.98
N PHE A 585 -10.58 0.11 28.92
CA PHE A 585 -11.45 1.28 29.05
C PHE A 585 -12.75 0.91 29.77
N ALA A 586 -13.01 1.58 30.90
CA ALA A 586 -14.16 1.32 31.74
C ALA A 586 -14.78 2.59 32.34
N VAL A 587 -16.08 2.55 32.60
CA VAL A 587 -16.84 3.58 33.33
C VAL A 587 -17.49 2.96 34.56
N ASN A 588 -17.17 3.45 35.76
CA ASN A 588 -17.54 2.83 37.05
C ASN A 588 -17.27 1.32 37.09
N GLY A 589 -16.14 0.88 36.51
CA GLY A 589 -15.75 -0.53 36.43
C GLY A 589 -16.44 -1.35 35.33
N ARG A 590 -17.40 -0.78 34.58
CA ARG A 590 -17.97 -1.40 33.38
C ARG A 590 -17.00 -1.24 32.20
N GLU A 591 -16.27 -2.29 31.88
CA GLU A 591 -15.39 -2.36 30.70
C GLU A 591 -16.22 -2.34 29.40
N ALA A 592 -15.73 -1.65 28.36
CA ALA A 592 -16.34 -1.69 27.04
C ALA A 592 -16.33 -3.11 26.45
N GLY A 593 -17.47 -3.55 25.94
CA GLY A 593 -17.68 -4.88 25.39
C GLY A 593 -18.11 -5.95 26.40
N ILE A 594 -18.26 -5.59 27.68
CA ILE A 594 -18.83 -6.44 28.73
C ILE A 594 -20.26 -6.01 29.03
N GLU A 595 -21.20 -6.96 29.17
CA GLU A 595 -22.62 -6.71 29.45
C GLU A 595 -23.22 -5.61 28.54
N GLU A 596 -23.08 -5.81 27.22
CA GLU A 596 -23.54 -4.87 26.17
C GLU A 596 -22.91 -3.46 26.23
N SER A 597 -21.85 -3.28 27.02
CA SER A 597 -21.27 -2.00 27.40
C SER A 597 -22.26 -1.08 28.13
N GLU A 598 -23.25 -1.61 28.87
CA GLU A 598 -24.25 -0.77 29.53
C GLU A 598 -23.97 -0.53 31.03
N LEU A 599 -24.26 0.69 31.46
CA LEU A 599 -24.20 1.12 32.86
C LEU A 599 -25.44 1.97 33.20
N SER A 600 -26.14 1.67 34.29
CA SER A 600 -27.24 2.50 34.79
C SER A 600 -26.78 3.39 35.94
N VAL A 601 -27.12 4.67 35.90
CA VAL A 601 -26.74 5.67 36.91
C VAL A 601 -27.90 6.63 37.20
N LYS A 602 -27.78 7.39 38.30
CA LYS A 602 -28.70 8.48 38.61
C LYS A 602 -28.27 9.77 37.93
N GLU A 603 -29.24 10.65 37.68
CA GLU A 603 -28.98 12.00 37.19
C GLU A 603 -28.09 12.78 38.17
N GLY A 604 -27.11 13.50 37.63
CA GLY A 604 -26.14 14.28 38.38
C GLY A 604 -25.08 13.46 39.11
N GLN A 605 -25.04 12.13 38.91
CA GLN A 605 -24.01 11.26 39.48
C GLN A 605 -22.65 11.53 38.82
N ASN A 606 -21.57 11.53 39.62
CA ASN A 606 -20.22 11.47 39.06
C ASN A 606 -19.89 10.04 38.66
N VAL A 607 -19.42 9.86 37.43
CA VAL A 607 -18.88 8.60 36.93
C VAL A 607 -17.37 8.69 36.84
N HIS A 608 -16.70 7.59 37.18
CA HIS A 608 -15.26 7.45 37.12
C HIS A 608 -14.87 6.67 35.89
N VAL A 609 -14.02 7.26 35.06
CA VAL A 609 -13.53 6.66 33.83
C VAL A 609 -12.07 6.26 34.02
N THR A 610 -11.71 5.05 33.59
CA THR A 610 -10.34 4.54 33.68
C THR A 610 -9.94 3.84 32.40
N ALA A 611 -8.67 3.93 32.03
CA ALA A 611 -8.06 3.10 30.99
C ALA A 611 -6.54 3.01 31.20
N LYS A 612 -5.93 2.01 30.56
CA LYS A 612 -4.48 1.87 30.41
C LYS A 612 -4.10 2.33 29.01
N ILE A 613 -3.22 3.33 28.93
CA ILE A 613 -2.78 3.92 27.66
C ILE A 613 -1.32 3.57 27.42
N ALA A 614 -1.01 3.09 26.23
CA ALA A 614 0.36 2.98 25.75
C ALA A 614 0.46 3.64 24.37
N ALA A 615 1.57 4.30 24.09
CA ALA A 615 1.77 4.98 22.82
C ALA A 615 3.26 5.03 22.49
N TYR A 616 3.59 5.06 21.20
CA TYR A 616 4.97 5.20 20.74
C TYR A 616 5.11 6.25 19.65
N LEU A 617 5.90 7.27 19.96
CA LEU A 617 6.45 8.24 19.02
C LEU A 617 7.97 8.15 19.07
N PRO A 618 8.71 8.41 17.98
CA PRO A 618 10.13 8.72 18.07
C PRO A 618 10.37 9.92 19.00
N ALA A 619 11.47 9.89 19.75
CA ALA A 619 11.81 10.95 20.71
C ALA A 619 11.94 12.31 20.01
N GLU A 620 12.64 12.33 18.87
CA GLU A 620 12.71 13.47 17.97
C GLU A 620 11.77 13.25 16.79
N GLN A 621 10.98 14.28 16.45
CA GLN A 621 10.12 14.23 15.27
C GLN A 621 10.98 14.42 14.01
N ASP A 622 10.97 13.44 13.12
CA ASP A 622 11.63 13.54 11.82
C ASP A 622 10.79 14.32 10.79
N LYS A 623 11.35 14.53 9.60
CA LYS A 623 10.67 15.25 8.51
C LYS A 623 9.38 14.57 8.05
N THR A 624 9.30 13.25 8.13
CA THR A 624 8.11 12.48 7.75
C THR A 624 7.00 12.66 8.76
N GLY A 625 7.32 12.59 10.05
CA GLY A 625 6.40 12.87 11.15
C GLY A 625 5.89 14.31 11.12
N GLU A 626 6.78 15.28 10.88
CA GLU A 626 6.38 16.69 10.74
C GLU A 626 5.44 16.92 9.56
N LYS A 627 5.76 16.36 8.39
CA LYS A 627 4.89 16.43 7.21
C LYS A 627 3.52 15.80 7.50
N THR A 628 3.50 14.66 8.18
CA THR A 628 2.26 13.95 8.53
C THR A 628 1.39 14.77 9.47
N ALA A 629 1.98 15.37 10.51
CA ALA A 629 1.27 16.22 11.47
C ALA A 629 0.65 17.48 10.83
N GLN A 630 1.28 18.04 9.80
CA GLN A 630 0.80 19.24 9.08
C GLN A 630 -0.17 18.94 7.93
N THR A 631 -0.21 17.70 7.46
CA THR A 631 -1.10 17.29 6.36
C THR A 631 -2.56 17.39 6.82
N PRO A 632 -3.51 17.86 6.01
CA PRO A 632 -4.93 17.88 6.41
C PRO A 632 -5.46 16.49 6.79
N LEU A 633 -6.45 16.43 7.70
CA LEU A 633 -7.08 15.17 8.12
C LEU A 633 -7.79 14.42 6.98
N THR A 634 -8.12 15.13 5.91
CA THR A 634 -8.75 14.60 4.69
C THR A 634 -7.74 14.09 3.66
N LYS A 635 -6.46 13.96 4.03
CA LYS A 635 -5.37 13.47 3.18
C LYS A 635 -4.58 12.38 3.92
N MET A 636 -4.08 11.39 3.17
CA MET A 636 -3.31 10.28 3.73
C MET A 636 -1.97 10.73 4.35
N PRO A 637 -1.48 10.05 5.40
CA PRO A 637 -2.19 9.00 6.14
C PRO A 637 -3.34 9.62 6.96
N TYR A 638 -4.52 9.00 6.95
CA TYR A 638 -5.71 9.56 7.60
C TYR A 638 -5.65 9.40 9.12
N TRP A 639 -5.30 8.19 9.56
CA TRP A 639 -5.05 7.85 10.95
C TRP A 639 -3.55 7.65 11.16
N ASP A 640 -2.92 8.50 11.99
CA ASP A 640 -1.51 8.35 12.37
C ASP A 640 -1.21 9.14 13.66
N ILE A 641 -0.50 8.51 14.60
CA ILE A 641 -0.12 9.08 15.89
C ILE A 641 0.68 10.37 15.80
N GLU A 642 1.43 10.63 14.73
CA GLU A 642 2.16 11.90 14.57
C GLU A 642 1.22 13.10 14.50
N ARG A 643 -0.03 12.91 14.07
CA ARG A 643 -1.09 13.94 14.12
C ARG A 643 -1.57 14.23 15.54
N ALA A 644 -1.41 13.27 16.45
CA ALA A 644 -1.77 13.39 17.87
C ALA A 644 -0.62 13.95 18.74
N ARG A 645 0.58 14.14 18.16
CA ARG A 645 1.75 14.69 18.87
C ARG A 645 1.45 16.10 19.37
N ILE A 646 1.77 16.37 20.63
CA ILE A 646 1.65 17.70 21.22
C ILE A 646 2.89 18.51 20.87
N ALA A 647 2.74 19.42 19.90
CA ALA A 647 3.81 20.27 19.38
C ALA A 647 5.05 19.44 18.98
N LYS A 648 6.23 19.75 19.54
CA LYS A 648 7.49 19.01 19.30
C LYS A 648 7.83 18.03 20.43
N THR A 649 6.94 17.84 21.39
CA THR A 649 7.15 16.88 22.50
C THR A 649 6.93 15.45 22.03
N ARG A 650 7.25 14.47 22.90
CA ARG A 650 6.90 13.06 22.72
C ARG A 650 5.58 12.70 23.41
N LYS A 651 4.71 13.67 23.69
CA LYS A 651 3.41 13.43 24.33
C LYS A 651 2.28 13.39 23.30
N VAL A 652 1.26 12.60 23.63
CA VAL A 652 -0.01 12.54 22.89
C VAL A 652 -1.18 12.93 23.80
N ARG A 653 -2.26 13.41 23.20
CA ARG A 653 -3.50 13.74 23.92
C ARG A 653 -4.47 12.57 23.90
N VAL A 654 -4.89 12.15 25.09
CA VAL A 654 -6.01 11.21 25.29
C VAL A 654 -7.24 12.05 25.64
N GLU A 655 -8.32 11.92 24.88
CA GLU A 655 -9.55 12.68 25.07
C GLU A 655 -10.65 11.77 25.61
N LEU A 656 -11.35 12.25 26.64
CA LEU A 656 -12.64 11.70 27.06
C LEU A 656 -13.73 12.27 26.17
N VAL A 657 -14.40 11.40 25.42
CA VAL A 657 -15.51 11.76 24.53
C VAL A 657 -16.83 11.40 25.19
N VAL A 658 -17.77 12.34 25.24
CA VAL A 658 -19.15 12.13 25.71
C VAL A 658 -20.11 12.65 24.65
N ASN A 659 -20.93 11.77 24.08
CA ASN A 659 -21.88 12.09 22.99
C ASN A 659 -21.23 12.81 21.78
N GLY A 660 -19.97 12.48 21.48
CA GLY A 660 -19.20 13.01 20.36
C GLY A 660 -18.29 14.19 20.72
N GLU A 661 -18.49 14.82 21.88
CA GLU A 661 -17.73 15.99 22.30
C GLU A 661 -16.54 15.58 23.18
N PRO A 662 -15.32 16.12 22.94
CA PRO A 662 -14.18 15.95 23.83
C PRO A 662 -14.36 16.83 25.09
N VAL A 663 -14.76 16.23 26.21
CA VAL A 663 -15.12 16.95 27.45
C VAL A 663 -13.99 17.07 28.46
N ASP A 664 -12.97 16.22 28.35
CA ASP A 664 -11.78 16.25 29.20
C ASP A 664 -10.58 15.63 28.46
N LYS A 665 -9.36 15.85 28.96
CA LYS A 665 -8.14 15.35 28.33
C LYS A 665 -7.02 15.04 29.33
N ALA A 666 -6.22 14.04 28.99
CA ALA A 666 -4.97 13.72 29.66
C ALA A 666 -3.81 13.74 28.65
N GLU A 667 -2.60 14.04 29.11
CA GLU A 667 -1.39 13.91 28.30
C GLU A 667 -0.63 12.65 28.72
N VAL A 668 -0.23 11.84 27.75
CA VAL A 668 0.54 10.61 27.99
C VAL A 668 1.86 10.68 27.22
N GLU A 669 2.94 10.25 27.87
CA GLU A 669 4.25 10.13 27.24
C GLU A 669 4.26 8.93 26.28
N ALA A 670 4.48 9.17 24.99
CA ALA A 670 4.47 8.15 23.95
C ALA A 670 5.85 7.48 23.81
N ASN A 671 6.35 6.91 24.91
CA ASN A 671 7.64 6.23 24.99
C ASN A 671 7.56 4.69 25.03
N GLY A 672 6.34 4.14 24.89
CA GLY A 672 6.04 2.72 24.98
C GLY A 672 5.62 2.24 26.38
N SER A 673 5.70 3.09 27.41
CA SER A 673 5.24 2.73 28.75
C SER A 673 3.71 2.74 28.85
N VAL A 674 3.16 1.87 29.70
CA VAL A 674 1.73 1.83 30.03
C VAL A 674 1.44 2.84 31.15
N THR A 675 0.51 3.76 30.90
CA THR A 675 0.07 4.80 31.84
C THR A 675 -1.41 4.62 32.16
N ASP A 676 -1.78 4.56 33.44
CA ASP A 676 -3.19 4.61 33.85
C ASP A 676 -3.72 6.05 33.73
N VAL A 677 -4.80 6.25 32.98
CA VAL A 677 -5.52 7.52 32.91
C VAL A 677 -6.84 7.44 33.66
N ARG A 678 -7.24 8.55 34.28
CA ARG A 678 -8.48 8.65 35.05
C ARG A 678 -9.19 9.96 34.76
N PHE A 679 -10.51 9.88 34.63
CA PHE A 679 -11.38 11.05 34.53
C PHE A 679 -12.54 10.94 35.51
N SER A 680 -13.12 12.07 35.87
CA SER A 680 -14.38 12.14 36.62
C SER A 680 -15.32 13.07 35.88
N TYR A 681 -16.50 12.57 35.54
CA TYR A 681 -17.48 13.34 34.76
C TYR A 681 -18.85 13.30 35.43
N LYS A 682 -19.50 14.45 35.55
CA LYS A 682 -20.86 14.54 36.08
C LYS A 682 -21.85 14.26 34.95
N ILE A 683 -22.68 13.23 35.10
CA ILE A 683 -23.62 12.84 34.04
C ILE A 683 -25.04 13.32 34.33
N ASP A 684 -25.52 14.25 33.51
CA ASP A 684 -26.86 14.83 33.66
C ASP A 684 -27.90 14.16 32.74
N LYS A 685 -27.46 13.53 31.63
CA LYS A 685 -28.35 12.83 30.69
C LYS A 685 -27.72 11.54 30.19
N SER A 686 -28.56 10.60 29.75
CA SER A 686 -28.08 9.37 29.12
C SER A 686 -27.13 9.68 27.98
N SER A 687 -25.97 9.05 28.02
CA SER A 687 -24.87 9.36 27.13
C SER A 687 -24.09 8.10 26.78
N TRP A 688 -23.34 8.12 25.70
CA TRP A 688 -22.24 7.19 25.49
C TRP A 688 -20.91 7.87 25.79
N MET A 689 -19.96 7.12 26.30
CA MET A 689 -18.62 7.58 26.65
C MET A 689 -17.57 6.73 25.93
N ALA A 690 -16.53 7.34 25.40
CA ALA A 690 -15.40 6.67 24.76
C ALA A 690 -14.09 7.41 25.05
N LEU A 691 -12.96 6.77 24.80
CA LEU A 691 -11.65 7.42 24.75
C LEU A 691 -11.10 7.42 23.33
N ARG A 692 -10.34 8.45 22.99
CA ARG A 692 -9.57 8.49 21.74
C ARG A 692 -8.23 9.17 21.91
N ILE A 693 -7.26 8.76 21.11
CA ILE A 693 -6.07 9.54 20.79
C ILE A 693 -6.27 9.98 19.36
N TYR A 694 -6.68 11.22 19.12
CA TYR A 694 -7.24 11.62 17.83
C TYR A 694 -6.17 12.11 16.83
N PRO A 695 -6.13 11.62 15.58
CA PRO A 695 -6.78 10.44 15.00
C PRO A 695 -5.79 9.28 14.85
N SER A 696 -5.51 8.55 15.93
CA SER A 696 -4.63 7.37 15.94
C SER A 696 -5.34 6.16 16.53
N SER A 697 -6.17 6.34 17.55
CA SER A 697 -6.99 5.27 18.13
C SER A 697 -8.31 5.76 18.72
N HIS A 698 -9.30 4.87 18.76
CA HIS A 698 -10.63 5.13 19.30
C HIS A 698 -11.22 3.87 19.95
N SER A 699 -11.68 3.96 21.20
CA SER A 699 -12.33 2.84 21.89
C SER A 699 -13.76 2.63 21.43
N ASN A 700 -14.29 1.42 21.58
CA ASN A 700 -15.74 1.25 21.60
C ASN A 700 -16.37 1.96 22.82
N PRO A 701 -17.65 2.37 22.75
CA PRO A 701 -18.29 3.14 23.82
C PRO A 701 -18.78 2.27 24.99
N VAL A 702 -18.91 2.91 26.16
CA VAL A 702 -19.80 2.49 27.25
C VAL A 702 -21.05 3.38 27.24
N PHE A 703 -22.22 2.76 27.20
CA PHE A 703 -23.52 3.41 27.19
C PHE A 703 -24.04 3.59 28.62
N VAL A 704 -24.11 4.84 29.06
CA VAL A 704 -24.56 5.21 30.40
C VAL A 704 -26.02 5.68 30.35
N LYS A 705 -26.91 4.90 30.95
CA LYS A 705 -28.35 5.18 31.05
C LYS A 705 -28.64 5.95 32.34
N VAL A 706 -29.05 7.20 32.21
CA VAL A 706 -29.51 8.03 33.33
C VAL A 706 -30.99 7.76 33.57
N ASN A 707 -31.34 7.35 34.79
CA ASN A 707 -32.73 7.02 35.17
C ASN A 707 -33.39 6.03 34.21
N ASN A 708 -32.61 5.08 33.67
CA ASN A 708 -33.00 4.07 32.69
C ASN A 708 -33.57 4.62 31.37
N LYS A 709 -33.30 5.88 31.02
CA LYS A 709 -33.66 6.46 29.72
C LYS A 709 -32.61 6.12 28.65
N PRO A 710 -33.00 5.94 27.38
CA PRO A 710 -32.04 5.73 26.29
C PRO A 710 -31.22 6.99 25.99
N VAL A 711 -30.07 6.82 25.33
CA VAL A 711 -29.35 7.95 24.71
C VAL A 711 -30.19 8.47 23.55
N GLN A 712 -30.52 9.75 23.57
CA GLN A 712 -31.28 10.40 22.52
C GLN A 712 -30.86 11.85 22.40
N ASP A 713 -30.62 12.30 21.18
CA ASP A 713 -30.31 13.68 20.84
C ASP A 713 -31.13 14.12 19.61
N LYS A 714 -31.97 15.14 19.80
CA LYS A 714 -32.90 15.61 18.78
C LYS A 714 -32.17 16.14 17.54
N LYS A 715 -31.10 16.91 17.72
CA LYS A 715 -30.33 17.47 16.61
C LYS A 715 -29.64 16.38 15.79
N SER A 716 -29.12 15.35 16.45
CA SER A 716 -28.56 14.18 15.77
C SER A 716 -29.64 13.39 15.03
N ALA A 717 -30.85 13.25 15.57
CA ALA A 717 -31.96 12.62 14.84
C ALA A 717 -32.40 13.43 13.61
N GLU A 718 -32.45 14.77 13.71
CA GLU A 718 -32.70 15.69 12.57
C GLU A 718 -31.61 15.57 11.50
N TRP A 719 -30.35 15.49 11.92
CA TRP A 719 -29.22 15.26 11.03
C TRP A 719 -29.31 13.88 10.35
N CYS A 720 -29.57 12.81 11.10
CA CYS A 720 -29.71 11.46 10.58
C CYS A 720 -30.86 11.37 9.56
N LEU A 721 -32.00 12.01 9.84
CA LEU A 721 -33.12 12.07 8.88
C LEU A 721 -32.73 12.81 7.59
N SER A 722 -31.98 13.91 7.72
CA SER A 722 -31.49 14.67 6.57
C SER A 722 -30.48 13.87 5.74
N ALA A 723 -29.55 13.20 6.41
CA ALA A 723 -28.56 12.30 5.81
C ALA A 723 -29.24 11.12 5.11
N LEU A 724 -30.27 10.52 5.71
CA LEU A 724 -31.09 9.46 5.10
C LEU A 724 -31.78 9.94 3.83
N ASN A 725 -32.40 11.12 3.85
CA ASN A 725 -33.05 11.68 2.66
C ASN A 725 -32.06 11.97 1.54
N GLN A 726 -30.87 12.47 1.88
CA GLN A 726 -29.78 12.66 0.94
C GLN A 726 -29.27 11.31 0.39
N CYS A 727 -29.14 10.28 1.23
CA CYS A 727 -28.80 8.92 0.80
C CYS A 727 -29.81 8.38 -0.21
N TRP A 728 -31.12 8.46 0.07
CA TRP A 728 -32.15 8.02 -0.89
C TRP A 728 -32.00 8.71 -2.25
N LYS A 729 -31.85 10.04 -2.24
CA LYS A 729 -31.66 10.85 -3.46
C LYS A 729 -30.45 10.38 -4.28
N MET A 730 -29.35 10.03 -3.61
CA MET A 730 -28.12 9.65 -4.30
C MET A 730 -28.12 8.18 -4.77
N LYS A 731 -28.85 7.29 -4.09
CA LYS A 731 -28.74 5.84 -4.31
C LYS A 731 -29.90 5.24 -5.11
N GLU A 732 -31.12 5.75 -4.95
CA GLU A 732 -32.33 5.25 -5.63
C GLU A 732 -32.17 5.08 -7.16
N PRO A 733 -31.48 5.98 -7.90
CA PRO A 733 -31.37 5.84 -9.35
C PRO A 733 -30.69 4.55 -9.82
N ASN A 734 -29.82 3.98 -8.99
CA ASN A 734 -29.04 2.78 -9.31
C ASN A 734 -29.65 1.49 -8.76
N ILE A 735 -30.70 1.57 -7.94
CA ILE A 735 -31.45 0.40 -7.47
C ILE A 735 -32.28 -0.15 -8.62
N ARG A 736 -32.25 -1.47 -8.82
CA ARG A 736 -33.01 -2.18 -9.86
C ARG A 736 -34.51 -1.94 -9.72
N ALA A 737 -35.18 -1.82 -10.87
CA ALA A 737 -36.60 -1.49 -10.94
C ALA A 737 -37.48 -2.45 -10.12
N GLU A 738 -37.19 -3.75 -10.16
CA GLU A 738 -37.89 -4.79 -9.41
C GLU A 738 -37.63 -4.76 -7.89
N GLU A 739 -36.53 -4.15 -7.45
CA GLU A 739 -36.14 -4.05 -6.04
C GLU A 739 -36.54 -2.70 -5.41
N LYS A 740 -36.79 -1.65 -6.23
CA LYS A 740 -37.09 -0.28 -5.77
C LYS A 740 -38.20 -0.18 -4.74
N LYS A 741 -39.30 -0.92 -4.91
CA LYS A 741 -40.43 -0.88 -3.97
C LYS A 741 -40.04 -1.39 -2.58
N ALA A 742 -39.22 -2.45 -2.53
CA ALA A 742 -38.73 -3.00 -1.26
C ALA A 742 -37.74 -2.03 -0.60
N ALA A 743 -36.86 -1.42 -1.40
CA ALA A 743 -35.94 -0.38 -0.93
C ALA A 743 -36.67 0.84 -0.37
N GLU A 744 -37.66 1.37 -1.10
CA GLU A 744 -38.45 2.52 -0.65
C GLU A 744 -39.14 2.25 0.70
N ALA A 745 -39.71 1.06 0.87
CA ALA A 745 -40.34 0.65 2.13
C ALA A 745 -39.34 0.59 3.30
N ALA A 746 -38.13 0.09 3.06
CA ALA A 746 -37.05 0.04 4.06
C ALA A 746 -36.57 1.44 4.45
N TYR A 747 -36.39 2.34 3.48
CA TYR A 747 -36.05 3.75 3.73
C TYR A 747 -37.17 4.47 4.48
N GLU A 748 -38.44 4.25 4.13
CA GLU A 748 -39.56 4.87 4.84
C GLU A 748 -39.71 4.36 6.28
N SER A 749 -39.44 3.06 6.51
CA SER A 749 -39.35 2.52 7.87
C SER A 749 -38.28 3.24 8.68
N ALA A 750 -37.09 3.45 8.12
CA ALA A 750 -36.02 4.19 8.76
C ALA A 750 -36.38 5.68 9.01
N ARG A 751 -37.08 6.35 8.06
CA ARG A 751 -37.59 7.72 8.28
C ARG A 751 -38.53 7.79 9.48
N LYS A 752 -39.43 6.82 9.66
CA LYS A 752 -40.34 6.76 10.81
C LYS A 752 -39.58 6.65 12.12
N VAL A 753 -38.51 5.84 12.18
CA VAL A 753 -37.68 5.73 13.38
C VAL A 753 -37.11 7.09 13.78
N TYR A 754 -36.49 7.81 12.86
CA TYR A 754 -35.91 9.13 13.16
C TYR A 754 -36.98 10.20 13.48
N ARG A 755 -38.10 10.24 12.74
CA ARG A 755 -39.21 11.17 13.03
C ARG A 755 -39.77 10.94 14.44
N ASN A 756 -39.98 9.68 14.83
CA ASN A 756 -40.45 9.36 16.19
C ASN A 756 -39.47 9.84 17.26
N MET A 757 -38.16 9.75 17.04
CA MET A 757 -37.16 10.29 17.97
C MET A 757 -37.23 11.82 18.08
N ILE A 758 -37.47 12.52 16.96
CA ILE A 758 -37.62 13.99 16.90
C ILE A 758 -38.88 14.44 17.62
N ASP A 759 -39.98 13.71 17.46
CA ASP A 759 -41.31 14.03 18.01
C ASP A 759 -41.46 13.64 19.49
N SER A 760 -40.68 12.68 19.98
CA SER A 760 -40.71 12.22 21.37
C SER A 760 -40.18 13.24 22.41
N ARG A 761 -39.92 14.49 22.00
CA ARG A 761 -39.40 15.59 22.84
C ARG A 761 -40.13 16.91 22.68
#